data_AF-A0A3G1A7Z5-F1
#
_entry.id   AF-A0A3G1A7Z5-F1
#
_cell.length_a   1.000
_cell.length_b   1.000
_cell.length_c   1.000
_cell.angle_alpha   90.00
_cell.angle_beta   90.00
_cell.angle_gamma   90.00
#
_symmetry.space_group_name_H-M   'P 1'
#
loop_
_entity.id
_entity.type
_entity.pdbx_description
1 polymer ?
#
loop_
_entity_poly.entity_id
_entity_poly.type
_entity_poly.pdbx_seq_one_letter_code
_entity_poly.pdbx_strand_id
1 'polypeptide(L)'
;MPKVHEEVINVKLAEILRRDFKIDARAERIIGRRRPDIRCFYNGFVIGIEASYDKKDAEEDAKNRIEQGVVDIALAVWLKEPFMDLPEDLLTDAIKKSKFGVKVFISLGTEGELLSYLEEAVDRRAEPVTGWFEDIELPMIKNIIENSINYIIKEEDVQKIIEEMKNKFDNFVKTLNNLDLDGSIRGELYSKLYQLYGLRVAETSNAEVIYGHAALSILLSTVFYEHVREYYTQLKPVLEAIEEIGPIEGLIEVLEELKKIDYKVAVELTLEILKILRKKPSIGPRVKDLVLLGASIATRKSLLRRDFAGRLYHEITGSLAVRKGFATFYTEVPAAYLLAHLATHSLLEIDKYGLTELEKEQARRIIEEIASIKVGDLACGSGTLLTATYGSLIDIASKLKFYYNLGDIDINNIGQALIENGIYGIDALRYASQITAINLALLGPRISKENIHTIYLGFIPKKGAWLGSLELLDDGKRVGGILAFIEGGMNESVSKTTLEGLEGSFSIPERFDLIIMNPPFTRATGRTKSFGEERGVFGFIGDEDTRKEFLERLRKIRNKIRQDLVDLLLKNQNIFPENIQKILRKEEGLDSYLDIGKAGEGLLFLYLAHKYIKDRGIIAFVLPRNVLMGVSWLLARVLLVTQYYLKYVIVSSDPERGYNFSEGTSLSEVLLIAERKDHHDNEEETLFVNLLRKPATVLEAMVLAESIERNRRGHVIVGRNMAEAYVTRVKREDLIKYIANWNILLNESLFKYFNEMVTKNEIQLGNFSFSIPLATLNSLIIDMGVNRGGDVIEAFNLKVTGNRVDCKLYKEKPRISYVPMICGGGEEIAKKMLISPNSYVPDSNSPKAIWIKNLKTKFFLPNRIRWTTFHVIALRSTEDAVSNVYFMVKTSLHEKAEKALIAWLNSIWGILTVFAFMEITEEAYTRLNIAQWKILPVLNVSEIKEEKIECLSKCFDKYAQFDFGRLPQQFVKGSRIEFDLDVLKCVSQYPLTSRDLEDLKKELINVYRDFAVALSQIARQKI
;
A
#
# COMPACT_ATOMS: atom_id res chain seq x y z
N MET A 1 -26.46 -44.13 36.45
CA MET A 1 -26.27 -42.67 36.60
C MET A 1 -27.14 -41.97 35.58
N PRO A 2 -27.73 -40.82 35.90
CA PRO A 2 -28.49 -40.03 34.93
C PRO A 2 -27.59 -39.60 33.75
N LYS A 3 -28.21 -39.37 32.59
CA LYS A 3 -27.55 -38.85 31.39
C LYS A 3 -27.24 -37.37 31.63
N VAL A 4 -26.01 -36.95 31.31
CA VAL A 4 -25.61 -35.55 31.40
C VAL A 4 -26.33 -34.75 30.32
N HIS A 5 -26.94 -33.64 30.73
CA HIS A 5 -27.58 -32.70 29.81
C HIS A 5 -26.55 -32.13 28.83
N GLU A 6 -26.95 -31.96 27.57
CA GLU A 6 -26.10 -31.41 26.49
C GLU A 6 -25.48 -30.08 26.89
N GLU A 7 -26.20 -29.27 27.67
CA GLU A 7 -25.73 -27.99 28.20
C GLU A 7 -24.39 -28.10 28.95
N VAL A 8 -24.25 -29.14 29.76
CA VAL A 8 -23.05 -29.40 30.56
C VAL A 8 -21.93 -29.94 29.68
N ILE A 9 -22.27 -30.75 28.67
CA ILE A 9 -21.31 -31.26 27.68
C ILE A 9 -20.75 -30.11 26.84
N ASN A 10 -21.58 -29.17 26.42
CA ASN A 10 -21.18 -28.03 25.60
C ASN A 10 -20.23 -27.10 26.36
N VAL A 11 -20.49 -26.84 27.64
CA VAL A 11 -19.57 -26.11 28.54
C VAL A 11 -18.21 -26.82 28.63
N LYS A 12 -18.21 -28.14 28.84
CA LYS A 12 -16.96 -28.92 28.97
C LYS A 12 -16.19 -29.01 27.66
N LEU A 13 -16.90 -29.19 26.55
CA LEU A 13 -16.30 -29.23 25.22
C LEU A 13 -15.64 -27.88 24.88
N ALA A 14 -16.29 -26.76 25.20
CA ALA A 14 -15.70 -25.43 25.07
C ALA A 14 -14.42 -25.27 25.93
N GLU A 15 -14.44 -25.72 27.19
CA GLU A 15 -13.25 -25.70 28.05
C GLU A 15 -12.08 -26.52 27.51
N ILE A 16 -12.36 -27.71 26.96
CA ILE A 16 -11.35 -28.59 26.35
C ILE A 16 -10.76 -27.92 25.11
N LEU A 17 -11.59 -27.39 24.21
CA LEU A 17 -11.14 -26.66 23.01
C LEU A 17 -10.24 -25.47 23.37
N ARG A 18 -10.59 -24.73 24.42
CA ARG A 18 -9.79 -23.61 24.94
C ARG A 18 -8.47 -24.03 25.55
N ARG A 19 -8.50 -24.97 26.50
CA ARG A 19 -7.32 -25.32 27.30
C ARG A 19 -6.32 -26.17 26.51
N ASP A 20 -6.82 -27.17 25.79
CA ASP A 20 -5.98 -28.22 25.21
C ASP A 20 -5.65 -27.94 23.74
N PHE A 21 -6.53 -27.22 23.02
CA PHE A 21 -6.37 -26.96 21.59
C PHE A 21 -6.07 -25.50 21.22
N LYS A 22 -6.09 -24.59 22.22
CA LYS A 22 -5.89 -23.13 22.09
C LYS A 22 -6.89 -22.44 21.14
N ILE A 23 -8.12 -22.95 21.09
CA ILE A 23 -9.25 -22.34 20.37
C ILE A 23 -10.04 -21.49 21.37
N ASP A 24 -10.27 -20.19 21.17
CA ASP A 24 -11.05 -19.38 22.13
C ASP A 24 -12.53 -19.78 22.07
N ALA A 25 -12.87 -20.85 22.79
CA ALA A 25 -14.18 -21.47 22.83
C ALA A 25 -14.91 -21.12 24.14
N ARG A 26 -16.19 -20.75 24.03
CA ARG A 26 -17.07 -20.36 25.13
C ARG A 26 -18.45 -20.97 24.91
N ALA A 27 -19.04 -21.50 25.97
CA ALA A 27 -20.45 -21.88 25.96
C ALA A 27 -21.33 -20.64 26.18
N GLU A 28 -22.36 -20.47 25.36
CA GLU A 28 -23.33 -19.39 25.47
C GLU A 28 -24.12 -19.51 26.78
N ARG A 29 -24.39 -18.39 27.47
CA ARG A 29 -25.29 -18.39 28.62
C ARG A 29 -26.62 -17.79 28.19
N ILE A 30 -27.64 -18.62 27.97
CA ILE A 30 -28.96 -18.17 27.53
C ILE A 30 -29.86 -17.90 28.75
N ILE A 31 -30.59 -16.78 28.72
CA ILE A 31 -31.73 -16.50 29.61
C ILE A 31 -32.99 -17.05 28.92
N GLY A 32 -33.38 -18.29 29.22
CA GLY A 32 -34.57 -18.94 28.62
C GLY A 32 -34.47 -20.48 28.53
N ARG A 33 -35.44 -21.13 27.85
CA ARG A 33 -35.49 -22.59 27.61
C ARG A 33 -34.71 -23.06 26.36
N ARG A 34 -33.65 -22.36 25.95
CA ARG A 34 -32.79 -22.75 24.81
C ARG A 34 -31.44 -23.22 25.32
N ARG A 35 -30.89 -24.24 24.64
CA ARG A 35 -29.64 -24.94 24.99
C ARG A 35 -28.44 -24.00 24.81
N PRO A 36 -27.41 -24.07 25.67
CA PRO A 36 -26.20 -23.28 25.51
C PRO A 36 -25.29 -23.92 24.47
N ASP A 37 -25.09 -23.21 23.39
CA ASP A 37 -24.28 -23.62 22.25
C ASP A 37 -22.81 -23.20 22.41
N ILE A 38 -21.90 -23.75 21.60
CA ILE A 38 -20.49 -23.40 21.66
C ILE A 38 -20.15 -22.38 20.59
N ARG A 39 -19.52 -21.29 21.03
CA ARG A 39 -18.96 -20.24 20.19
C ARG A 39 -17.45 -20.26 20.29
N CYS A 40 -16.78 -20.37 19.16
CA CYS A 40 -15.33 -20.38 19.08
C CYS A 40 -14.84 -19.20 18.25
N PHE A 41 -13.71 -18.62 18.63
CA PHE A 41 -12.93 -17.72 17.80
C PHE A 41 -11.57 -18.36 17.52
N TYR A 42 -11.23 -18.50 16.24
CA TYR A 42 -9.98 -19.13 15.84
C TYR A 42 -9.43 -18.52 14.56
N ASN A 43 -8.18 -18.04 14.61
CA ASN A 43 -7.48 -17.40 13.49
C ASN A 43 -8.34 -16.36 12.75
N GLY A 44 -9.05 -15.47 13.47
CA GLY A 44 -9.85 -14.42 12.86
C GLY A 44 -11.28 -14.81 12.46
N PHE A 45 -11.64 -16.10 12.53
CA PHE A 45 -12.97 -16.61 12.18
C PHE A 45 -13.84 -16.85 13.41
N VAL A 46 -15.11 -16.49 13.32
CA VAL A 46 -16.16 -16.87 14.26
C VAL A 46 -16.71 -18.22 13.86
N ILE A 47 -16.62 -19.19 14.75
CA ILE A 47 -17.01 -20.57 14.51
C ILE A 47 -18.13 -20.94 15.49
N GLY A 48 -19.26 -21.39 14.97
CA GLY A 48 -20.33 -22.01 15.76
C GLY A 48 -20.11 -23.51 15.85
N ILE A 49 -20.25 -24.10 17.03
CA ILE A 49 -20.25 -25.56 17.20
C ILE A 49 -21.55 -25.95 17.91
N GLU A 50 -22.40 -26.67 17.19
CA GLU A 50 -23.69 -27.17 17.64
C GLU A 50 -23.59 -28.64 17.97
N ALA A 51 -23.44 -28.94 19.26
CA ALA A 51 -23.31 -30.30 19.75
C ALA A 51 -24.64 -30.81 20.32
N SER A 52 -25.14 -31.93 19.77
CA SER A 52 -26.42 -32.54 20.18
C SER A 52 -26.32 -34.07 20.16
N TYR A 53 -27.09 -34.74 21.03
CA TYR A 53 -27.31 -36.19 20.95
C TYR A 53 -28.21 -36.56 19.75
N ASP A 54 -29.02 -35.61 19.25
CA ASP A 54 -29.81 -35.78 18.02
C ASP A 54 -29.05 -35.21 16.81
N LYS A 55 -28.75 -36.10 15.86
CA LYS A 55 -27.99 -35.78 14.65
C LYS A 55 -28.69 -34.74 13.77
N LYS A 56 -30.02 -34.77 13.66
CA LYS A 56 -30.78 -33.83 12.81
C LYS A 56 -30.85 -32.44 13.41
N ASP A 57 -31.04 -32.41 14.73
CA ASP A 57 -31.12 -31.19 15.53
C ASP A 57 -29.80 -30.40 15.46
N ALA A 58 -28.65 -31.06 15.66
CA ALA A 58 -27.34 -30.42 15.46
C ALA A 58 -27.14 -29.86 14.04
N GLU A 59 -27.69 -30.53 13.02
CA GLU A 59 -27.56 -30.11 11.63
C GLU A 59 -28.38 -28.86 11.32
N GLU A 60 -29.64 -28.83 11.76
CA GLU A 60 -30.56 -27.72 11.53
C GLU A 60 -30.10 -26.46 12.27
N ASP A 61 -29.64 -26.60 13.52
CA ASP A 61 -29.10 -25.50 14.31
C ASP A 61 -27.82 -24.92 13.69
N ALA A 62 -26.89 -25.77 13.23
CA ALA A 62 -25.65 -25.31 12.60
C ALA A 62 -25.94 -24.55 11.29
N LYS A 63 -26.90 -25.04 10.49
CA LYS A 63 -27.33 -24.39 9.26
C LYS A 63 -27.97 -23.03 9.53
N ASN A 64 -28.84 -22.96 10.53
CA ASN A 64 -29.49 -21.70 10.95
C ASN A 64 -28.47 -20.63 11.35
N ARG A 65 -27.37 -21.01 12.01
CA ARG A 65 -26.28 -20.05 12.36
C ARG A 65 -25.61 -19.42 11.15
N ILE A 66 -25.35 -20.23 10.12
CA ILE A 66 -24.75 -19.73 8.87
C ILE A 66 -25.73 -18.81 8.14
N GLU A 67 -27.01 -19.19 8.05
CA GLU A 67 -28.03 -18.38 7.37
C GLU A 67 -28.30 -17.03 8.07
N GLN A 68 -28.21 -17.01 9.40
CA GLN A 68 -28.31 -15.78 10.20
C GLN A 68 -27.06 -14.89 10.09
N GLY A 69 -25.96 -15.39 9.53
CA GLY A 69 -24.70 -14.66 9.40
C GLY A 69 -24.01 -14.37 10.73
N VAL A 70 -24.27 -15.18 11.76
CA VAL A 70 -23.67 -15.01 13.10
C VAL A 70 -22.33 -15.72 13.27
N VAL A 71 -21.98 -16.62 12.35
CA VAL A 71 -20.71 -17.36 12.33
C VAL A 71 -20.21 -17.51 10.89
N ASP A 72 -18.89 -17.55 10.70
CA ASP A 72 -18.25 -17.79 9.40
C ASP A 72 -18.26 -19.27 9.01
N ILE A 73 -18.17 -20.13 10.02
CA ILE A 73 -18.18 -21.59 9.92
C ILE A 73 -19.08 -22.14 11.01
N ALA A 74 -19.95 -23.08 10.69
CA ALA A 74 -20.72 -23.83 11.67
C ALA A 74 -20.40 -25.32 11.59
N LEU A 75 -20.17 -25.94 12.74
CA LEU A 75 -19.97 -27.38 12.87
C LEU A 75 -21.17 -27.97 13.58
N ALA A 76 -21.87 -28.87 12.92
CA ALA A 76 -22.79 -29.78 13.58
C ALA A 76 -21.97 -30.94 14.17
N VAL A 77 -22.05 -31.16 15.48
CA VAL A 77 -21.32 -32.19 16.22
C VAL A 77 -22.31 -33.17 16.83
N TRP A 78 -22.34 -34.39 16.30
CA TRP A 78 -23.20 -35.44 16.81
C TRP A 78 -22.51 -36.22 17.93
N LEU A 79 -23.10 -36.16 19.12
CA LEU A 79 -22.69 -36.90 20.30
C LEU A 79 -23.24 -38.34 20.19
N LYS A 80 -22.41 -39.26 19.66
CA LYS A 80 -22.84 -40.65 19.34
C LYS A 80 -23.29 -41.47 20.54
N GLU A 81 -22.69 -41.23 21.70
CA GLU A 81 -23.00 -41.94 22.93
C GLU A 81 -23.42 -40.98 24.04
N PRO A 82 -24.41 -41.34 24.87
CA PRO A 82 -24.81 -40.52 26.01
C PRO A 82 -23.71 -40.50 27.08
N PHE A 83 -23.30 -39.30 27.48
CA PHE A 83 -22.37 -39.15 28.60
C PHE A 83 -23.08 -39.38 29.94
N MET A 84 -22.46 -40.19 30.80
CA MET A 84 -22.97 -40.50 32.14
C MET A 84 -22.54 -39.42 33.14
N ASP A 85 -23.38 -39.16 34.14
CA ASP A 85 -23.08 -38.21 35.21
C ASP A 85 -21.90 -38.70 36.08
N LEU A 86 -20.72 -38.13 35.79
CA LEU A 86 -19.43 -38.47 36.37
C LEU A 86 -18.80 -37.24 37.05
N PRO A 87 -17.89 -37.42 38.01
CA PRO A 87 -17.04 -36.34 38.52
C PRO A 87 -16.35 -35.58 37.38
N GLU A 88 -16.17 -34.28 37.57
CA GLU A 88 -15.79 -33.31 36.51
C GLU A 88 -14.52 -33.70 35.72
N ASP A 89 -13.50 -34.20 36.40
CA ASP A 89 -12.25 -34.65 35.78
C ASP A 89 -12.47 -35.92 34.91
N LEU A 90 -13.29 -36.86 35.40
CA LEU A 90 -13.60 -38.10 34.70
C LEU A 90 -14.54 -37.88 33.51
N LEU A 91 -15.48 -36.93 33.61
CA LEU A 91 -16.31 -36.50 32.49
C LEU A 91 -15.47 -35.85 31.39
N THR A 92 -14.52 -34.99 31.78
CA THR A 92 -13.58 -34.36 30.86
C THR A 92 -12.75 -35.40 30.09
N ASP A 93 -12.23 -36.41 30.79
CA ASP A 93 -11.50 -37.52 30.17
C ASP A 93 -12.38 -38.40 29.27
N ALA A 94 -13.64 -38.60 29.64
CA ALA A 94 -14.60 -39.33 28.82
C ALA A 94 -14.88 -38.58 27.49
N ILE A 95 -15.12 -37.27 27.55
CA ILE A 95 -15.33 -36.44 26.35
C ILE A 95 -14.11 -36.48 25.43
N LYS A 96 -12.89 -36.42 25.98
CA LYS A 96 -11.64 -36.48 25.20
C LYS A 96 -11.42 -37.79 24.46
N LYS A 97 -11.85 -38.91 25.05
CA LYS A 97 -11.70 -40.26 24.47
C LYS A 97 -12.86 -40.65 23.55
N SER A 98 -13.89 -39.79 23.47
CA SER A 98 -15.09 -40.06 22.69
C SER A 98 -14.88 -39.78 21.20
N LYS A 99 -15.77 -40.34 20.39
CA LYS A 99 -15.83 -40.11 18.95
C LYS A 99 -17.13 -39.41 18.58
N PHE A 100 -17.02 -38.47 17.66
CA PHE A 100 -18.10 -37.58 17.24
C PHE A 100 -18.43 -37.80 15.76
N GLY A 101 -19.69 -37.53 15.38
CA GLY A 101 -20.00 -37.19 14.00
C GLY A 101 -19.78 -35.69 13.81
N VAL A 102 -19.23 -35.26 12.68
CA VAL A 102 -19.04 -33.83 12.37
C VAL A 102 -19.50 -33.51 10.95
N LYS A 103 -20.27 -32.44 10.79
CA LYS A 103 -20.60 -31.85 9.49
C LYS A 103 -20.32 -30.35 9.50
N VAL A 104 -19.78 -29.83 8.41
CA VAL A 104 -19.32 -28.45 8.31
C VAL A 104 -20.20 -27.67 7.35
N PHE A 105 -20.58 -26.47 7.75
CA PHE A 105 -21.31 -25.50 6.97
C PHE A 105 -20.50 -24.21 6.85
N ILE A 106 -20.51 -23.61 5.66
CA ILE A 106 -19.81 -22.35 5.36
C ILE A 106 -20.75 -21.40 4.65
N SER A 107 -20.53 -20.10 4.84
CA SER A 107 -21.38 -19.05 4.24
C SER A 107 -21.30 -18.96 2.70
N LEU A 108 -20.46 -19.75 2.02
CA LEU A 108 -20.20 -19.64 0.58
C LEU A 108 -21.16 -20.44 -0.33
N GLY A 109 -22.01 -21.30 0.23
CA GLY A 109 -23.00 -22.07 -0.56
C GLY A 109 -22.40 -23.19 -1.42
N THR A 110 -21.16 -23.61 -1.15
CA THR A 110 -20.43 -24.65 -1.89
C THR A 110 -20.05 -25.83 -1.00
N GLU A 111 -21.03 -26.35 -0.26
CA GLU A 111 -20.84 -27.46 0.69
C GLU A 111 -20.24 -28.72 0.04
N GLY A 112 -20.56 -29.01 -1.23
CA GLY A 112 -20.03 -30.18 -1.94
C GLY A 112 -18.55 -30.07 -2.35
N GLU A 113 -18.09 -28.88 -2.72
CA GLU A 113 -16.67 -28.65 -3.06
C GLU A 113 -15.80 -28.58 -1.80
N LEU A 114 -16.30 -27.92 -0.73
CA LEU A 114 -15.69 -27.98 0.60
C LEU A 114 -15.56 -29.42 1.08
N LEU A 115 -16.60 -30.23 0.93
CA LEU A 115 -16.59 -31.64 1.36
C LEU A 115 -15.44 -32.38 0.68
N SER A 116 -15.32 -32.25 -0.65
CA SER A 116 -14.26 -32.87 -1.43
C SER A 116 -12.86 -32.42 -0.97
N TYR A 117 -12.69 -31.12 -0.69
CA TYR A 117 -11.44 -30.57 -0.18
C TYR A 117 -11.09 -31.11 1.22
N LEU A 118 -12.08 -31.18 2.12
CA LEU A 118 -11.90 -31.71 3.46
C LEU A 118 -11.56 -33.20 3.43
N GLU A 119 -12.20 -34.00 2.56
CA GLU A 119 -11.92 -35.44 2.43
C GLU A 119 -10.46 -35.72 2.07
N GLU A 120 -9.87 -34.91 1.19
CA GLU A 120 -8.45 -34.98 0.83
C GLU A 120 -7.56 -34.48 1.97
N ALA A 121 -7.92 -33.36 2.61
CA ALA A 121 -7.09 -32.71 3.62
C ALA A 121 -7.02 -33.47 4.95
N VAL A 122 -8.09 -34.16 5.35
CA VAL A 122 -8.13 -34.96 6.58
C VAL A 122 -7.92 -36.47 6.34
N ASP A 123 -7.64 -36.87 5.09
CA ASP A 123 -7.46 -38.26 4.65
C ASP A 123 -8.60 -39.19 5.12
N ARG A 124 -9.85 -38.71 4.98
CA ARG A 124 -11.02 -39.41 5.49
C ARG A 124 -12.26 -39.04 4.70
N ARG A 125 -12.99 -40.04 4.19
CA ARG A 125 -14.21 -39.80 3.41
C ARG A 125 -15.39 -39.50 4.32
N ALA A 126 -16.20 -38.52 3.91
CA ALA A 126 -17.50 -38.27 4.51
C ALA A 126 -18.54 -39.22 3.91
N GLU A 127 -19.67 -39.36 4.60
CA GLU A 127 -20.79 -40.15 4.09
C GLU A 127 -21.39 -39.46 2.85
N PRO A 128 -21.36 -40.07 1.64
CA PRO A 128 -21.62 -39.37 0.37
C PRO A 128 -23.02 -38.75 0.24
N VAL A 129 -24.00 -39.27 0.97
CA VAL A 129 -25.40 -38.83 0.90
C VAL A 129 -25.69 -37.73 1.93
N THR A 130 -25.02 -37.75 3.07
CA THR A 130 -25.34 -36.90 4.22
C THR A 130 -24.28 -35.82 4.48
N GLY A 131 -23.06 -36.00 3.98
CA GLY A 131 -21.93 -35.08 4.16
C GLY A 131 -21.29 -35.12 5.56
N TRP A 132 -21.58 -36.14 6.36
CA TRP A 132 -21.05 -36.29 7.72
C TRP A 132 -19.71 -37.03 7.75
N PHE A 133 -18.75 -36.49 8.48
CA PHE A 133 -17.54 -37.20 8.89
C PHE A 133 -17.83 -38.00 10.17
N GLU A 134 -17.71 -39.31 10.10
CA GLU A 134 -18.02 -40.20 11.21
C GLU A 134 -16.76 -40.61 11.99
N ASP A 135 -16.93 -40.86 13.29
CA ASP A 135 -15.89 -41.37 14.20
C ASP A 135 -14.67 -40.44 14.35
N ILE A 136 -14.94 -39.15 14.49
CA ILE A 136 -13.96 -38.06 14.60
C ILE A 136 -13.54 -37.84 16.04
N GLU A 137 -12.24 -37.71 16.30
CA GLU A 137 -11.68 -37.37 17.60
C GLU A 137 -11.44 -35.85 17.71
N LEU A 138 -11.39 -35.29 18.93
CA LEU A 138 -11.24 -33.84 19.13
C LEU A 138 -10.06 -33.18 18.39
N PRO A 139 -8.85 -33.77 18.32
CA PRO A 139 -7.75 -33.18 17.54
C PRO A 139 -8.10 -33.03 16.05
N MET A 140 -8.91 -33.94 15.50
CA MET A 140 -9.33 -33.90 14.12
C MET A 140 -10.40 -32.82 13.89
N ILE A 141 -11.22 -32.48 14.89
CA ILE A 141 -12.14 -31.32 14.81
C ILE A 141 -11.34 -30.03 14.58
N LYS A 142 -10.21 -29.86 15.28
CA LYS A 142 -9.31 -28.73 15.04
C LYS A 142 -8.76 -28.72 13.60
N ASN A 143 -8.33 -29.87 13.08
CA ASN A 143 -7.87 -29.98 11.70
C ASN A 143 -8.98 -29.66 10.68
N ILE A 144 -10.22 -30.09 10.95
CA ILE A 144 -11.38 -29.77 10.11
C ILE A 144 -11.61 -28.25 10.11
N ILE A 145 -11.53 -27.60 11.28
CA ILE A 145 -11.64 -26.14 11.40
C ILE A 145 -10.52 -25.46 10.59
N GLU A 146 -9.26 -25.86 10.78
CA GLU A 146 -8.10 -25.27 10.09
C GLU A 146 -8.19 -25.43 8.57
N ASN A 147 -8.59 -26.60 8.08
CA ASN A 147 -8.75 -26.83 6.65
C ASN A 147 -9.98 -26.14 6.07
N SER A 148 -11.08 -26.03 6.83
CA SER A 148 -12.25 -25.24 6.42
C SER A 148 -11.87 -23.77 6.26
N ILE A 149 -11.09 -23.23 7.20
CA ILE A 149 -10.51 -21.88 7.12
C ILE A 149 -9.64 -21.76 5.86
N ASN A 150 -8.71 -22.70 5.62
CA ASN A 150 -7.84 -22.69 4.45
C ASN A 150 -8.63 -22.71 3.12
N TYR A 151 -9.74 -23.46 3.06
CA TYR A 151 -10.61 -23.51 1.88
C TYR A 151 -11.30 -22.16 1.63
N ILE A 152 -11.93 -21.59 2.66
CA ILE A 152 -12.63 -20.29 2.55
C ILE A 152 -11.65 -19.19 2.15
N ILE A 153 -10.41 -19.25 2.65
CA ILE A 153 -9.33 -18.30 2.31
C ILE A 153 -8.94 -18.37 0.82
N LYS A 154 -9.08 -19.50 0.11
CA LYS A 154 -8.62 -19.68 -1.28
C LYS A 154 -9.55 -19.07 -2.36
N GLU A 155 -10.83 -18.83 -2.06
CA GLU A 155 -11.80 -18.15 -2.95
C GLU A 155 -11.92 -18.69 -4.40
N GLU A 156 -11.80 -20.01 -4.64
CA GLU A 156 -11.75 -20.59 -6.00
C GLU A 156 -13.00 -20.29 -6.87
N ASP A 157 -14.19 -20.20 -6.28
CA ASP A 157 -15.43 -19.92 -7.02
C ASP A 157 -15.52 -18.50 -7.57
N VAL A 158 -14.88 -17.54 -6.89
CA VAL A 158 -14.80 -16.15 -7.36
C VAL A 158 -14.02 -16.09 -8.66
N GLN A 159 -12.97 -16.91 -8.79
CA GLN A 159 -12.15 -16.98 -10.00
C GLN A 159 -12.93 -17.51 -11.21
N LYS A 160 -13.81 -18.52 -11.00
CA LYS A 160 -14.67 -19.05 -12.07
C LYS A 160 -15.59 -17.96 -12.65
N ILE A 161 -16.21 -17.15 -11.78
CA ILE A 161 -17.09 -16.03 -12.19
C ILE A 161 -16.31 -14.95 -12.94
N ILE A 162 -15.13 -14.61 -12.44
CA ILE A 162 -14.24 -13.64 -13.09
C ILE A 162 -13.86 -14.11 -14.50
N GLU A 163 -13.56 -15.39 -14.68
CA GLU A 163 -13.23 -15.95 -16.00
C GLU A 163 -14.43 -15.95 -16.95
N GLU A 164 -15.62 -16.28 -16.47
CA GLU A 164 -16.86 -16.17 -17.27
C GLU A 164 -17.11 -14.72 -17.69
N MET A 165 -16.94 -13.77 -16.77
CA MET A 165 -17.06 -12.33 -17.05
C MET A 165 -16.10 -11.89 -18.15
N LYS A 166 -14.80 -12.22 -18.05
CA LYS A 166 -13.79 -11.86 -19.06
C LYS A 166 -14.23 -12.29 -20.46
N ASN A 167 -14.72 -13.52 -20.58
CA ASN A 167 -15.20 -14.06 -21.85
C ASN A 167 -16.39 -13.24 -22.40
N LYS A 168 -17.36 -12.86 -21.57
CA LYS A 168 -18.48 -12.00 -21.99
C LYS A 168 -18.03 -10.59 -22.40
N PHE A 169 -17.06 -10.03 -21.68
CA PHE A 169 -16.53 -8.69 -21.94
C PHE A 169 -15.77 -8.64 -23.26
N ASP A 170 -14.90 -9.62 -23.50
CA ASP A 170 -14.18 -9.75 -24.77
C ASP A 170 -15.14 -9.85 -25.95
N ASN A 171 -16.23 -10.59 -25.80
CA ASN A 171 -17.26 -10.70 -26.83
C ASN A 171 -18.01 -9.37 -27.06
N PHE A 172 -18.32 -8.64 -25.99
CA PHE A 172 -18.92 -7.30 -26.08
C PHE A 172 -18.00 -6.32 -26.79
N VAL A 173 -16.73 -6.25 -26.37
CA VAL A 173 -15.69 -5.36 -26.95
C VAL A 173 -15.45 -5.67 -28.42
N LYS A 174 -15.27 -6.96 -28.78
CA LYS A 174 -15.08 -7.39 -30.18
C LYS A 174 -16.28 -7.03 -31.05
N THR A 175 -17.50 -7.22 -30.54
CA THR A 175 -18.73 -6.89 -31.30
C THR A 175 -18.84 -5.38 -31.54
N LEU A 176 -18.62 -4.54 -30.52
CA LEU A 176 -18.65 -3.08 -30.70
C LEU A 176 -17.55 -2.57 -31.62
N ASN A 177 -16.33 -3.12 -31.56
CA ASN A 177 -15.26 -2.78 -32.49
C ASN A 177 -15.67 -3.00 -33.96
N ASN A 178 -16.46 -4.05 -34.23
CA ASN A 178 -16.96 -4.34 -35.58
C ASN A 178 -18.15 -3.45 -35.98
N LEU A 179 -18.94 -2.96 -35.02
CA LEU A 179 -20.15 -2.14 -35.27
C LEU A 179 -19.86 -0.63 -35.32
N ASP A 180 -18.77 -0.17 -34.70
CA ASP A 180 -18.36 1.24 -34.56
C ASP A 180 -17.12 1.58 -35.41
N LEU A 181 -17.16 1.26 -36.70
CA LEU A 181 -16.04 1.50 -37.62
C LEU A 181 -15.71 2.99 -37.80
N ASP A 182 -16.71 3.87 -37.62
CA ASP A 182 -16.56 5.32 -37.69
C ASP A 182 -16.14 5.96 -36.35
N GLY A 183 -16.12 5.17 -35.27
CA GLY A 183 -15.74 5.63 -33.93
C GLY A 183 -16.75 6.57 -33.27
N SER A 184 -17.98 6.67 -33.80
CA SER A 184 -19.01 7.58 -33.31
C SER A 184 -19.48 7.21 -31.90
N ILE A 185 -19.74 5.93 -31.65
CA ILE A 185 -20.16 5.41 -30.35
C ILE A 185 -19.03 5.59 -29.34
N ARG A 186 -17.80 5.24 -29.72
CA ARG A 186 -16.61 5.42 -28.87
C ARG A 186 -16.47 6.86 -28.41
N GLY A 187 -16.64 7.84 -29.30
CA GLY A 187 -16.55 9.26 -28.97
C GLY A 187 -17.62 9.71 -27.97
N GLU A 188 -18.86 9.28 -28.18
CA GLU A 188 -19.96 9.59 -27.26
C GLU A 188 -19.77 8.91 -25.90
N LEU A 189 -19.45 7.61 -25.86
CA LEU A 189 -19.18 6.88 -24.62
C LEU A 189 -18.01 7.50 -23.84
N TYR A 190 -16.94 7.88 -24.54
CA TYR A 190 -15.80 8.56 -23.93
C TYR A 190 -16.23 9.85 -23.19
N SER A 191 -17.05 10.68 -23.85
CA SER A 191 -17.52 11.94 -23.27
C SER A 191 -18.35 11.75 -21.99
N LYS A 192 -19.11 10.65 -21.92
CA LYS A 192 -19.97 10.34 -20.77
C LYS A 192 -19.23 9.66 -19.62
N LEU A 193 -18.34 8.73 -19.93
CA LEU A 193 -17.56 7.99 -18.94
C LEU A 193 -16.57 8.90 -18.23
N TYR A 194 -15.84 9.75 -18.97
CA TYR A 194 -14.63 10.37 -18.43
C TYR A 194 -14.79 11.82 -17.97
N GLN A 195 -15.83 12.57 -18.34
CA GLN A 195 -16.12 13.93 -17.84
C GLN A 195 -14.90 14.86 -17.56
N LEU A 196 -13.81 14.72 -18.32
CA LEU A 196 -12.66 15.62 -18.23
C LEU A 196 -12.96 16.85 -19.08
N TYR A 197 -13.80 17.72 -18.55
CA TYR A 197 -14.36 18.87 -19.24
C TYR A 197 -13.26 19.80 -19.77
N GLY A 198 -13.25 19.99 -21.10
CA GLY A 198 -12.25 20.79 -21.80
C GLY A 198 -10.89 20.11 -22.02
N LEU A 199 -10.69 18.87 -21.56
CA LEU A 199 -9.43 18.15 -21.70
C LEU A 199 -9.57 17.03 -22.75
N ARG A 200 -8.98 17.23 -23.94
CA ARG A 200 -8.75 16.13 -24.88
C ARG A 200 -7.59 15.29 -24.38
N VAL A 201 -7.88 14.13 -23.80
CA VAL A 201 -6.85 13.14 -23.42
C VAL A 201 -6.39 12.42 -24.69
N ALA A 202 -5.11 12.57 -25.04
CA ALA A 202 -4.54 11.92 -26.22
C ALA A 202 -4.57 10.37 -26.15
N GLU A 203 -4.62 9.81 -24.93
CA GLU A 203 -4.41 8.38 -24.63
C GLU A 203 -5.72 7.55 -24.59
N THR A 204 -6.89 8.17 -24.47
CA THR A 204 -8.19 7.48 -24.30
C THR A 204 -8.98 7.22 -25.59
N SER A 205 -8.39 7.36 -26.76
CA SER A 205 -9.04 6.92 -28.00
C SER A 205 -9.07 5.39 -28.18
N ASN A 206 -8.59 4.60 -27.21
CA ASN A 206 -8.63 3.14 -27.30
C ASN A 206 -10.05 2.59 -27.05
N ALA A 207 -10.62 2.01 -28.10
CA ALA A 207 -11.96 1.44 -28.11
C ALA A 207 -12.15 0.34 -27.04
N GLU A 208 -11.15 -0.51 -26.79
CA GLU A 208 -11.24 -1.62 -25.84
C GLU A 208 -11.53 -1.16 -24.40
N VAL A 209 -10.88 -0.09 -23.95
CA VAL A 209 -11.05 0.43 -22.57
C VAL A 209 -12.44 1.04 -22.41
N ILE A 210 -12.86 1.85 -23.38
CA ILE A 210 -14.15 2.52 -23.37
C ILE A 210 -15.28 1.49 -23.39
N TYR A 211 -15.20 0.50 -24.27
CA TYR A 211 -16.20 -0.56 -24.37
C TYR A 211 -16.18 -1.49 -23.16
N GLY A 212 -15.00 -1.79 -22.60
CA GLY A 212 -14.87 -2.54 -21.36
C GLY A 212 -15.55 -1.86 -20.17
N HIS A 213 -15.37 -0.54 -20.01
CA HIS A 213 -16.07 0.23 -18.98
C HIS A 213 -17.58 0.29 -19.21
N ALA A 214 -18.02 0.36 -20.47
CA ALA A 214 -19.44 0.29 -20.80
C ALA A 214 -20.04 -1.07 -20.41
N ALA A 215 -19.36 -2.17 -20.74
CA ALA A 215 -19.76 -3.52 -20.34
C ALA A 215 -19.83 -3.67 -18.81
N LEU A 216 -18.84 -3.13 -18.10
CA LEU A 216 -18.81 -3.14 -16.65
C LEU A 216 -19.99 -2.38 -16.04
N SER A 217 -20.24 -1.16 -16.52
CA SER A 217 -21.36 -0.35 -16.04
C SER A 217 -22.70 -1.06 -16.22
N ILE A 218 -22.90 -1.76 -17.35
CA ILE A 218 -24.11 -2.56 -17.61
C ILE A 218 -24.21 -3.74 -16.65
N LEU A 219 -23.13 -4.52 -16.49
CA LEU A 219 -23.11 -5.69 -15.60
C LEU A 219 -23.41 -5.28 -14.16
N LEU A 220 -22.68 -4.29 -13.63
CA LEU A 220 -22.81 -3.84 -12.25
C LEU A 220 -24.19 -3.25 -11.96
N SER A 221 -24.73 -2.43 -12.85
CA SER A 221 -26.09 -1.88 -12.68
C SER A 221 -27.16 -2.97 -12.76
N THR A 222 -26.93 -4.05 -13.51
CA THR A 222 -27.84 -5.20 -13.52
C THR A 222 -27.78 -5.94 -12.19
N VAL A 223 -26.58 -6.28 -11.70
CA VAL A 223 -26.39 -6.92 -10.39
C VAL A 223 -27.03 -6.08 -9.29
N PHE A 224 -26.81 -4.77 -9.35
CA PHE A 224 -27.36 -3.80 -8.42
C PHE A 224 -28.88 -3.75 -8.46
N TYR A 225 -29.48 -3.64 -9.65
CA TYR A 225 -30.93 -3.63 -9.81
C TYR A 225 -31.58 -4.90 -9.23
N GLU A 226 -31.04 -6.07 -9.57
CA GLU A 226 -31.52 -7.37 -9.09
C GLU A 226 -31.40 -7.49 -7.58
N HIS A 227 -30.31 -7.00 -7.00
CA HIS A 227 -30.10 -6.93 -5.55
C HIS A 227 -31.14 -6.03 -4.87
N VAL A 228 -31.32 -4.81 -5.38
CA VAL A 228 -32.28 -3.86 -4.79
C VAL A 228 -33.72 -4.35 -4.93
N ARG A 229 -34.09 -4.97 -6.06
CA ARG A 229 -35.45 -5.51 -6.27
C ARG A 229 -35.90 -6.41 -5.12
N GLU A 230 -35.02 -7.19 -4.52
CA GLU A 230 -35.38 -8.06 -3.39
C GLU A 230 -36.05 -7.29 -2.23
N TYR A 231 -35.74 -5.99 -2.07
CA TYR A 231 -36.32 -5.12 -1.04
C TYR A 231 -37.52 -4.30 -1.53
N TYR A 232 -37.81 -4.29 -2.84
CA TYR A 232 -38.85 -3.48 -3.48
C TYR A 232 -39.68 -4.37 -4.41
N THR A 233 -40.67 -5.06 -3.84
CA THR A 233 -41.52 -6.05 -4.54
C THR A 233 -42.30 -5.50 -5.74
N GLN A 234 -42.41 -4.17 -5.88
CA GLN A 234 -43.02 -3.49 -7.01
C GLN A 234 -42.12 -3.43 -8.27
N LEU A 235 -40.81 -3.69 -8.12
CA LEU A 235 -39.87 -3.71 -9.23
C LEU A 235 -39.93 -5.07 -9.92
N LYS A 236 -40.00 -5.09 -11.26
CA LYS A 236 -40.09 -6.33 -12.04
C LYS A 236 -38.72 -7.00 -12.23
N PRO A 237 -38.64 -8.33 -12.41
CA PRO A 237 -37.39 -9.00 -12.79
C PRO A 237 -36.75 -8.43 -14.06
N VAL A 238 -35.42 -8.25 -14.10
CA VAL A 238 -34.75 -7.71 -15.30
C VAL A 238 -34.96 -8.62 -16.51
N LEU A 239 -35.00 -9.94 -16.29
CA LEU A 239 -35.16 -10.95 -17.32
C LEU A 239 -36.55 -10.85 -17.99
N GLU A 240 -37.59 -10.59 -17.22
CA GLU A 240 -38.94 -10.35 -17.73
C GLU A 240 -38.95 -9.10 -18.63
N ALA A 241 -38.37 -7.99 -18.14
CA ALA A 241 -38.30 -6.73 -18.89
C ALA A 241 -37.57 -6.87 -20.25
N ILE A 242 -36.43 -7.57 -20.28
CA ILE A 242 -35.65 -7.75 -21.51
C ILE A 242 -36.28 -8.75 -22.49
N GLU A 243 -37.12 -9.66 -22.01
CA GLU A 243 -37.88 -10.59 -22.86
C GLU A 243 -39.08 -9.90 -23.52
N GLU A 244 -39.74 -8.98 -22.81
CA GLU A 244 -40.90 -8.22 -23.30
C GLU A 244 -40.52 -7.16 -24.33
N ILE A 245 -39.52 -6.33 -24.03
CA ILE A 245 -39.24 -5.08 -24.79
C ILE A 245 -37.85 -5.11 -25.45
N GLY A 246 -37.04 -6.12 -25.15
CA GLY A 246 -35.71 -6.34 -25.71
C GLY A 246 -34.57 -5.92 -24.77
N PRO A 247 -33.32 -6.39 -25.01
CA PRO A 247 -32.22 -6.28 -24.04
C PRO A 247 -31.82 -4.86 -23.63
N ILE A 248 -31.84 -3.91 -24.56
CA ILE A 248 -31.45 -2.52 -24.27
C ILE A 248 -32.62 -1.78 -23.62
N GLU A 249 -33.81 -1.86 -24.21
CA GLU A 249 -34.95 -1.05 -23.76
C GLU A 249 -35.55 -1.57 -22.45
N GLY A 250 -35.61 -2.89 -22.27
CA GLY A 250 -36.00 -3.50 -20.99
C GLY A 250 -35.05 -3.10 -19.86
N LEU A 251 -33.74 -3.02 -20.12
CA LEU A 251 -32.78 -2.57 -19.12
C LEU A 251 -32.90 -1.07 -18.82
N ILE A 252 -33.17 -0.22 -19.83
CA ILE A 252 -33.43 1.21 -19.61
C ILE A 252 -34.67 1.40 -18.73
N GLU A 253 -35.76 0.69 -19.02
CA GLU A 253 -37.01 0.79 -18.26
C GLU A 253 -36.80 0.51 -16.77
N VAL A 254 -36.17 -0.63 -16.45
CA VAL A 254 -35.97 -1.03 -15.05
C VAL A 254 -35.03 -0.08 -14.29
N LEU A 255 -34.00 0.45 -14.95
CA LEU A 255 -33.06 1.39 -14.32
C LEU A 255 -33.68 2.79 -14.13
N GLU A 256 -34.58 3.24 -15.01
CA GLU A 256 -35.34 4.48 -14.80
C GLU A 256 -36.33 4.34 -13.62
N GLU A 257 -36.93 3.16 -13.40
CA GLU A 257 -37.71 2.91 -12.18
C GLU A 257 -36.84 2.97 -10.92
N LEU A 258 -35.62 2.40 -10.96
CA LEU A 258 -34.69 2.45 -9.83
C LEU A 258 -34.25 3.89 -9.50
N LYS A 259 -34.05 4.72 -10.54
CA LYS A 259 -33.70 6.14 -10.39
C LYS A 259 -34.77 6.95 -9.64
N LYS A 260 -36.03 6.53 -9.64
CA LYS A 260 -37.12 7.17 -8.86
C LYS A 260 -37.05 6.87 -7.36
N ILE A 261 -36.17 5.97 -6.94
CA ILE A 261 -35.98 5.52 -5.55
C ILE A 261 -34.58 5.94 -5.04
N ASP A 262 -34.13 7.15 -5.43
CA ASP A 262 -32.90 7.80 -4.95
C ASP A 262 -31.53 7.17 -5.32
N TYR A 263 -31.48 6.11 -6.12
CA TYR A 263 -30.20 5.50 -6.58
C TYR A 263 -29.59 6.15 -7.84
N LYS A 264 -29.74 7.47 -8.01
CA LYS A 264 -29.35 8.18 -9.24
C LYS A 264 -27.87 7.98 -9.60
N VAL A 265 -26.95 8.13 -8.63
CA VAL A 265 -25.49 8.04 -8.86
C VAL A 265 -25.10 6.65 -9.38
N ALA A 266 -25.76 5.59 -8.90
CA ALA A 266 -25.48 4.22 -9.28
C ALA A 266 -25.91 3.87 -10.72
N VAL A 267 -26.99 4.45 -11.25
CA VAL A 267 -27.57 4.00 -12.55
C VAL A 267 -27.52 5.02 -13.69
N GLU A 268 -27.34 6.31 -13.40
CA GLU A 268 -27.46 7.36 -14.41
C GLU A 268 -26.44 7.22 -15.55
N LEU A 269 -25.19 6.88 -15.23
CA LEU A 269 -24.16 6.66 -16.23
C LEU A 269 -24.51 5.46 -17.13
N THR A 270 -25.03 4.37 -16.57
CA THR A 270 -25.48 3.21 -17.37
C THR A 270 -26.65 3.57 -18.28
N LEU A 271 -27.61 4.36 -17.81
CA LEU A 271 -28.72 4.86 -18.62
C LEU A 271 -28.21 5.68 -19.82
N GLU A 272 -27.22 6.56 -19.60
CA GLU A 272 -26.59 7.32 -20.68
C GLU A 272 -25.86 6.41 -21.67
N ILE A 273 -25.14 5.39 -21.19
CA ILE A 273 -24.47 4.38 -22.03
C ILE A 273 -25.48 3.62 -22.88
N LEU A 274 -26.56 3.11 -22.30
CA LEU A 274 -27.60 2.36 -23.01
C LEU A 274 -28.29 3.23 -24.07
N LYS A 275 -28.56 4.50 -23.78
CA LYS A 275 -29.12 5.47 -24.74
C LYS A 275 -28.22 5.68 -25.95
N ILE A 276 -26.89 5.60 -25.79
CA ILE A 276 -25.92 5.62 -26.89
C ILE A 276 -25.94 4.28 -27.65
N LEU A 277 -25.88 3.16 -26.94
CA LEU A 277 -25.87 1.81 -27.56
C LEU A 277 -27.15 1.50 -28.33
N ARG A 278 -28.28 2.10 -27.96
CA ARG A 278 -29.56 2.04 -28.69
C ARG A 278 -29.43 2.41 -30.17
N LYS A 279 -28.46 3.26 -30.54
CA LYS A 279 -28.18 3.62 -31.93
C LYS A 279 -27.67 2.45 -32.78
N LYS A 280 -27.24 1.34 -32.15
CA LYS A 280 -26.82 0.09 -32.82
C LYS A 280 -27.52 -1.12 -32.19
N PRO A 281 -28.80 -1.40 -32.52
CA PRO A 281 -29.57 -2.50 -31.93
C PRO A 281 -28.89 -3.88 -32.03
N SER A 282 -28.01 -4.09 -33.03
CA SER A 282 -27.23 -5.32 -33.21
C SER A 282 -26.31 -5.68 -32.03
N ILE A 283 -26.03 -4.76 -31.10
CA ILE A 283 -25.30 -5.08 -29.85
C ILE A 283 -26.18 -5.78 -28.80
N GLY A 284 -27.51 -5.75 -28.98
CA GLY A 284 -28.50 -6.28 -28.05
C GLY A 284 -28.22 -7.69 -27.51
N PRO A 285 -27.80 -8.68 -28.32
CA PRO A 285 -27.43 -10.01 -27.81
C PRO A 285 -26.27 -9.98 -26.80
N ARG A 286 -25.31 -9.07 -26.95
CA ARG A 286 -24.19 -8.90 -26.01
C ARG A 286 -24.60 -8.16 -24.74
N VAL A 287 -25.58 -7.26 -24.84
CA VAL A 287 -26.22 -6.69 -23.64
C VAL A 287 -26.99 -7.79 -22.89
N LYS A 288 -27.74 -8.66 -23.59
CA LYS A 288 -28.42 -9.81 -22.98
C LYS A 288 -27.45 -10.75 -22.26
N ASP A 289 -26.30 -11.05 -22.87
CA ASP A 289 -25.24 -11.85 -22.24
C ASP A 289 -24.81 -11.27 -20.88
N LEU A 290 -24.60 -9.95 -20.81
CA LEU A 290 -24.21 -9.25 -19.57
C LEU A 290 -25.35 -9.23 -18.54
N VAL A 291 -26.60 -9.05 -19.00
CA VAL A 291 -27.77 -9.05 -18.12
C VAL A 291 -27.99 -10.42 -17.48
N LEU A 292 -27.89 -11.51 -18.26
CA LEU A 292 -28.00 -12.88 -17.76
C LEU A 292 -26.92 -13.19 -16.72
N LEU A 293 -25.68 -12.78 -16.99
CA LEU A 293 -24.58 -12.94 -16.06
C LEU A 293 -24.83 -12.12 -14.77
N GLY A 294 -25.29 -10.87 -14.90
CA GLY A 294 -25.61 -10.00 -13.77
C GLY A 294 -26.72 -10.57 -12.88
N ALA A 295 -27.80 -11.07 -13.48
CA ALA A 295 -28.88 -11.74 -12.75
C ALA A 295 -28.40 -13.02 -12.05
N SER A 296 -27.57 -13.83 -12.71
CA SER A 296 -26.95 -15.02 -12.10
C SER A 296 -26.08 -14.67 -10.90
N ILE A 297 -25.24 -13.65 -11.02
CA ILE A 297 -24.40 -13.14 -9.92
C ILE A 297 -25.27 -12.65 -8.76
N ALA A 298 -26.35 -11.93 -9.05
CA ALA A 298 -27.22 -11.35 -8.03
C ALA A 298 -27.83 -12.40 -7.09
N THR A 299 -28.05 -13.63 -7.56
CA THR A 299 -28.53 -14.74 -6.72
C THR A 299 -27.53 -15.21 -5.65
N ARG A 300 -26.25 -14.85 -5.76
CA ARG A 300 -25.16 -15.29 -4.87
C ARG A 300 -24.91 -14.28 -3.76
N LYS A 301 -25.79 -14.22 -2.76
CA LYS A 301 -25.74 -13.21 -1.68
C LYS A 301 -24.40 -13.13 -0.93
N SER A 302 -23.75 -14.27 -0.69
CA SER A 302 -22.45 -14.35 -0.01
C SER A 302 -21.30 -13.70 -0.80
N LEU A 303 -21.41 -13.68 -2.12
CA LEU A 303 -20.46 -13.05 -3.02
C LEU A 303 -20.64 -11.52 -3.06
N LEU A 304 -21.89 -11.06 -3.09
CA LEU A 304 -22.24 -9.62 -3.11
C LEU A 304 -21.89 -8.91 -1.81
N ARG A 305 -21.91 -9.62 -0.68
CA ARG A 305 -21.45 -9.14 0.63
C ARG A 305 -19.92 -8.99 0.73
N ARG A 306 -19.17 -9.25 -0.34
CA ARG A 306 -17.73 -8.99 -0.46
C ARG A 306 -17.49 -7.83 -1.44
N ASP A 307 -16.25 -7.32 -1.51
CA ASP A 307 -15.84 -6.26 -2.49
C ASP A 307 -15.85 -6.78 -3.95
N PHE A 308 -16.98 -7.29 -4.42
CA PHE A 308 -17.13 -7.97 -5.69
C PHE A 308 -17.00 -7.00 -6.87
N ALA A 309 -17.71 -5.88 -6.87
CA ALA A 309 -17.63 -4.91 -7.96
C ALA A 309 -16.24 -4.26 -8.04
N GLY A 310 -15.59 -4.02 -6.90
CA GLY A 310 -14.18 -3.63 -6.82
C GLY A 310 -13.25 -4.65 -7.50
N ARG A 311 -13.36 -5.94 -7.15
CA ARG A 311 -12.57 -7.02 -7.79
C ARG A 311 -12.83 -7.14 -9.30
N LEU A 312 -14.09 -7.06 -9.74
CA LEU A 312 -14.41 -7.06 -11.17
C LEU A 312 -13.74 -5.88 -11.90
N TYR A 313 -13.84 -4.69 -11.30
CA TYR A 313 -13.22 -3.49 -11.82
C TYR A 313 -11.70 -3.61 -11.91
N HIS A 314 -11.03 -4.13 -10.87
CA HIS A 314 -9.59 -4.35 -10.87
C HIS A 314 -9.16 -5.36 -11.95
N GLU A 315 -9.96 -6.39 -12.20
CA GLU A 315 -9.60 -7.38 -13.22
C GLU A 315 -9.68 -6.80 -14.65
N ILE A 316 -10.74 -6.04 -14.92
CA ILE A 316 -10.94 -5.39 -16.23
C ILE A 316 -9.92 -4.28 -16.40
N THR A 317 -9.75 -3.41 -15.40
CA THR A 317 -8.83 -2.28 -15.53
C THR A 317 -7.38 -2.68 -15.37
N GLY A 318 -7.02 -3.64 -14.53
CA GLY A 318 -5.65 -4.17 -14.40
C GLY A 318 -5.14 -4.80 -15.69
N SER A 319 -5.98 -5.59 -16.38
CA SER A 319 -5.64 -6.18 -17.69
C SER A 319 -5.52 -5.15 -18.83
N LEU A 320 -6.10 -3.95 -18.67
CA LEU A 320 -6.11 -2.84 -19.64
C LEU A 320 -5.14 -1.68 -19.28
N ALA A 321 -4.88 -1.43 -18.01
CA ALA A 321 -4.06 -0.33 -17.45
C ALA A 321 -2.55 -0.60 -17.64
N VAL A 322 -2.13 -1.87 -17.47
CA VAL A 322 -0.77 -2.33 -17.81
C VAL A 322 -0.44 -2.06 -19.29
N ARG A 323 -1.45 -1.99 -20.17
CA ARG A 323 -1.22 -1.84 -21.61
C ARG A 323 -1.06 -0.39 -22.09
N LYS A 324 -1.66 0.64 -21.46
CA LYS A 324 -1.87 1.93 -22.18
C LYS A 324 -1.80 3.25 -21.37
N GLY A 325 -1.25 3.28 -20.15
CA GLY A 325 -0.69 4.52 -19.58
C GLY A 325 -1.64 5.45 -18.79
N PHE A 326 -2.82 5.00 -18.39
CA PHE A 326 -3.61 5.71 -17.37
C PHE A 326 -2.92 5.59 -16.00
N ALA A 327 -2.63 6.72 -15.36
CA ALA A 327 -2.02 6.78 -14.03
C ALA A 327 -3.05 6.60 -12.90
N THR A 328 -4.03 5.72 -13.05
CA THR A 328 -4.99 5.35 -12.00
C THR A 328 -4.57 3.99 -11.47
N PHE A 329 -3.68 3.99 -10.49
CA PHE A 329 -3.31 2.79 -9.77
C PHE A 329 -4.35 2.56 -8.68
N TYR A 330 -5.00 1.40 -8.70
CA TYR A 330 -6.06 1.07 -7.75
C TYR A 330 -5.52 0.17 -6.65
N THR A 331 -5.97 0.33 -5.41
CA THR A 331 -5.47 -0.49 -4.30
C THR A 331 -5.88 -1.96 -4.48
N GLU A 332 -4.92 -2.86 -4.33
CA GLU A 332 -5.16 -4.31 -4.24
C GLU A 332 -6.14 -4.59 -3.09
N VAL A 333 -7.15 -5.41 -3.34
CA VAL A 333 -8.22 -5.68 -2.36
C VAL A 333 -7.67 -6.20 -1.02
N PRO A 334 -6.76 -7.19 -0.96
CA PRO A 334 -6.17 -7.62 0.31
C PRO A 334 -5.43 -6.49 1.04
N ALA A 335 -4.73 -5.61 0.32
CA ALA A 335 -4.02 -4.48 0.92
C ALA A 335 -4.98 -3.44 1.52
N ALA A 336 -6.11 -3.19 0.85
CA ALA A 336 -7.16 -2.31 1.34
C ALA A 336 -7.78 -2.82 2.65
N TYR A 337 -8.06 -4.12 2.75
CA TYR A 337 -8.58 -4.73 3.98
C TYR A 337 -7.55 -4.76 5.11
N LEU A 338 -6.27 -5.02 4.82
CA LEU A 338 -5.20 -4.88 5.80
C LEU A 338 -5.12 -3.45 6.37
N LEU A 339 -5.15 -2.45 5.49
CA LEU A 339 -5.09 -1.04 5.89
C LEU A 339 -6.32 -0.60 6.68
N ALA A 340 -7.52 -0.94 6.19
CA ALA A 340 -8.79 -0.58 6.82
C ALA A 340 -8.97 -1.24 8.20
N HIS A 341 -8.58 -2.52 8.33
CA HIS A 341 -8.64 -3.24 9.60
C HIS A 341 -7.81 -2.55 10.68
N LEU A 342 -6.51 -2.36 10.43
CA LEU A 342 -5.61 -1.70 11.37
C LEU A 342 -6.01 -0.24 11.65
N ALA A 343 -6.55 0.47 10.65
CA ALA A 343 -6.98 1.86 10.82
C ALA A 343 -8.24 1.99 11.69
N THR A 344 -9.23 1.13 11.49
CA THR A 344 -10.48 1.12 12.29
C THR A 344 -10.25 0.60 13.70
N HIS A 345 -9.40 -0.41 13.88
CA HIS A 345 -8.95 -0.84 15.21
C HIS A 345 -8.20 0.27 15.94
N SER A 346 -7.36 1.03 15.22
CA SER A 346 -6.66 2.18 15.77
C SER A 346 -7.60 3.32 16.18
N LEU A 347 -8.65 3.57 15.39
CA LEU A 347 -9.65 4.62 15.64
C LEU A 347 -10.46 4.30 16.91
N LEU A 348 -10.87 3.05 17.07
CA LEU A 348 -11.69 2.57 18.18
C LEU A 348 -10.87 2.10 19.39
N GLU A 349 -9.55 2.30 19.36
CA GLU A 349 -8.58 1.85 20.37
C GLU A 349 -8.59 0.34 20.68
N ILE A 350 -9.09 -0.47 19.75
CA ILE A 350 -9.14 -1.93 19.87
C ILE A 350 -7.72 -2.53 19.85
N ASP A 351 -6.79 -1.89 19.16
CA ASP A 351 -5.38 -2.28 19.13
C ASP A 351 -4.65 -2.10 20.48
N LYS A 352 -5.29 -1.40 21.44
CA LYS A 352 -4.80 -1.21 22.82
C LYS A 352 -5.46 -2.15 23.82
N TYR A 353 -6.78 -2.28 23.78
CA TYR A 353 -7.56 -3.02 24.78
C TYR A 353 -7.96 -4.43 24.31
N GLY A 354 -7.89 -4.72 23.02
CA GLY A 354 -8.41 -5.97 22.45
C GLY A 354 -9.94 -6.06 22.47
N LEU A 355 -10.51 -6.84 21.56
CA LEU A 355 -11.96 -7.00 21.43
C LEU A 355 -12.61 -7.70 22.64
N THR A 356 -11.85 -8.53 23.38
CA THR A 356 -12.39 -9.41 24.42
C THR A 356 -12.09 -8.96 25.85
N GLU A 357 -11.35 -7.85 26.02
CA GLU A 357 -10.95 -7.32 27.34
C GLU A 357 -11.72 -6.04 27.72
N LEU A 358 -12.78 -5.71 27.00
CA LEU A 358 -13.62 -4.54 27.27
C LEU A 358 -14.69 -4.86 28.33
N GLU A 359 -15.16 -3.84 29.02
CA GLU A 359 -16.41 -3.94 29.80
C GLU A 359 -17.63 -3.92 28.87
N LYS A 360 -18.73 -4.56 29.28
CA LYS A 360 -19.96 -4.66 28.45
C LYS A 360 -20.48 -3.29 28.01
N GLU A 361 -20.47 -2.32 28.92
CA GLU A 361 -20.87 -0.93 28.69
C GLU A 361 -19.93 -0.22 27.71
N GLN A 362 -18.64 -0.50 27.76
CA GLN A 362 -17.67 0.04 26.82
C GLN A 362 -17.88 -0.54 25.42
N ALA A 363 -18.10 -1.84 25.32
CA ALA A 363 -18.41 -2.50 24.06
C ALA A 363 -19.69 -1.94 23.42
N ARG A 364 -20.74 -1.74 24.23
CA ARG A 364 -21.98 -1.10 23.76
C ARG A 364 -21.73 0.30 23.23
N ARG A 365 -20.98 1.13 23.96
CA ARG A 365 -20.63 2.49 23.55
C ARG A 365 -19.86 2.52 22.23
N ILE A 366 -18.90 1.60 22.03
CA ILE A 366 -18.15 1.50 20.77
C ILE A 366 -19.10 1.18 19.61
N ILE A 367 -20.02 0.23 19.79
CA ILE A 367 -20.99 -0.11 18.75
C ILE A 367 -21.90 1.08 18.40
N GLU A 368 -22.35 1.83 19.40
CA GLU A 368 -23.15 3.04 19.21
C GLU A 368 -22.34 4.16 18.51
N GLU A 369 -21.06 4.31 18.86
CA GLU A 369 -20.14 5.26 18.23
C GLU A 369 -19.94 4.96 16.74
N ILE A 370 -19.82 3.68 16.36
CA ILE A 370 -19.62 3.24 14.96
C ILE A 370 -20.66 3.87 14.03
N ALA A 371 -21.94 3.91 14.42
CA ALA A 371 -23.01 4.48 13.59
C ALA A 371 -22.83 5.98 13.28
N SER A 372 -22.00 6.70 14.05
CA SER A 372 -21.77 8.14 13.91
C SER A 372 -20.46 8.51 13.23
N ILE A 373 -19.55 7.54 13.03
CA ILE A 373 -18.21 7.74 12.46
C ILE A 373 -18.31 8.35 11.07
N LYS A 374 -17.48 9.38 10.82
CA LYS A 374 -17.30 9.99 9.50
C LYS A 374 -16.02 9.48 8.84
N VAL A 375 -16.18 8.71 7.78
CA VAL A 375 -15.09 8.18 6.94
C VAL A 375 -15.05 8.95 5.62
N GLY A 376 -13.86 9.41 5.22
CA GLY A 376 -13.65 10.11 3.96
C GLY A 376 -12.57 9.45 3.09
N ASP A 377 -12.87 9.29 1.81
CA ASP A 377 -11.86 9.07 0.76
C ASP A 377 -12.02 10.17 -0.31
N LEU A 378 -11.04 11.07 -0.38
CA LEU A 378 -11.09 12.25 -1.25
C LEU A 378 -10.50 11.97 -2.65
N ALA A 379 -10.15 10.72 -2.94
CA ALA A 379 -9.75 10.21 -4.24
C ALA A 379 -10.16 8.73 -4.36
N CYS A 380 -11.48 8.48 -4.28
CA CYS A 380 -11.99 7.16 -3.89
C CYS A 380 -11.88 6.07 -4.97
N GLY A 381 -11.69 6.42 -6.24
CA GLY A 381 -11.56 5.43 -7.32
C GLY A 381 -12.75 4.47 -7.36
N SER A 382 -12.48 3.17 -7.31
CA SER A 382 -13.51 2.12 -7.26
C SER A 382 -14.24 1.99 -5.91
N GLY A 383 -13.78 2.69 -4.88
CA GLY A 383 -14.36 2.64 -3.54
C GLY A 383 -13.82 1.50 -2.66
N THR A 384 -12.83 0.74 -3.11
CA THR A 384 -12.31 -0.44 -2.39
C THR A 384 -11.83 -0.14 -0.96
N LEU A 385 -11.26 1.04 -0.69
CA LEU A 385 -10.87 1.43 0.67
C LEU A 385 -12.07 1.78 1.55
N LEU A 386 -13.11 2.40 0.98
CA LEU A 386 -14.35 2.71 1.68
C LEU A 386 -15.13 1.43 2.01
N THR A 387 -15.23 0.49 1.07
CA THR A 387 -15.88 -0.80 1.28
C THR A 387 -15.13 -1.65 2.31
N ALA A 388 -13.79 -1.69 2.25
CA ALA A 388 -12.98 -2.36 3.26
C ALA A 388 -13.17 -1.75 4.66
N THR A 389 -13.29 -0.42 4.74
CA THR A 389 -13.54 0.29 6.00
C THR A 389 -14.93 -0.02 6.56
N TYR A 390 -15.96 0.03 5.72
CA TYR A 390 -17.31 -0.40 6.08
C TYR A 390 -17.31 -1.83 6.62
N GLY A 391 -16.72 -2.76 5.87
CA GLY A 391 -16.63 -4.18 6.25
C GLY A 391 -15.93 -4.37 7.60
N SER A 392 -14.83 -3.65 7.84
CA SER A 392 -14.11 -3.71 9.12
C SER A 392 -14.93 -3.17 10.29
N LEU A 393 -15.63 -2.04 10.12
CA LEU A 393 -16.49 -1.48 11.18
C LEU A 393 -17.66 -2.41 11.52
N ILE A 394 -18.27 -3.04 10.51
CA ILE A 394 -19.34 -4.02 10.71
C ILE A 394 -18.82 -5.31 11.35
N ASP A 395 -17.62 -5.76 10.98
CA ASP A 395 -16.95 -6.90 11.63
C ASP A 395 -16.73 -6.63 13.13
N ILE A 396 -16.18 -5.47 13.48
CA ILE A 396 -16.00 -5.03 14.87
C ILE A 396 -17.35 -5.01 15.59
N ALA A 397 -18.37 -4.36 15.02
CA ALA A 397 -19.68 -4.24 15.65
C ALA A 397 -20.31 -5.63 15.89
N SER A 398 -20.19 -6.53 14.92
CA SER A 398 -20.69 -7.90 14.99
C SER A 398 -19.95 -8.71 16.05
N LYS A 399 -18.61 -8.63 16.09
CA LYS A 399 -17.76 -9.26 17.10
C LYS A 399 -18.08 -8.75 18.50
N LEU A 400 -18.25 -7.45 18.70
CA LEU A 400 -18.62 -6.88 20.00
C LEU A 400 -20.04 -7.29 20.42
N LYS A 401 -21.02 -7.21 19.51
CA LYS A 401 -22.38 -7.69 19.76
C LYS A 401 -22.37 -9.15 20.23
N PHE A 402 -21.53 -9.96 19.59
CA PHE A 402 -21.32 -11.36 19.87
C PHE A 402 -20.65 -11.59 21.24
N TYR A 403 -19.49 -10.99 21.49
CA TYR A 403 -18.70 -11.22 22.70
C TYR A 403 -19.39 -10.76 23.98
N TYR A 404 -20.19 -9.69 23.90
CA TYR A 404 -20.83 -9.06 25.07
C TYR A 404 -22.33 -9.34 25.19
N ASN A 405 -22.87 -10.23 24.34
CA ASN A 405 -24.27 -10.63 24.31
C ASN A 405 -25.24 -9.44 24.27
N LEU A 406 -25.07 -8.58 23.26
CA LEU A 406 -25.85 -7.36 23.04
C LEU A 406 -26.97 -7.61 22.02
N GLY A 407 -27.86 -8.57 22.33
CA GLY A 407 -28.89 -9.05 21.41
C GLY A 407 -29.92 -8.00 20.98
N ASP A 408 -30.02 -6.88 21.71
CA ASP A 408 -30.92 -5.76 21.43
C ASP A 408 -30.40 -4.82 20.32
N ILE A 409 -29.13 -4.92 19.93
CA ILE A 409 -28.54 -4.07 18.90
C ILE A 409 -28.79 -4.65 17.51
N ASP A 410 -29.30 -3.83 16.59
CA ASP A 410 -29.45 -4.19 15.18
C ASP A 410 -28.27 -3.67 14.34
N ILE A 411 -27.44 -4.61 13.85
CA ILE A 411 -26.27 -4.30 13.01
C ILE A 411 -26.70 -3.71 11.66
N ASN A 412 -27.89 -4.06 11.15
CA ASN A 412 -28.37 -3.49 9.89
C ASN A 412 -28.64 -1.99 10.03
N ASN A 413 -29.22 -1.54 11.14
CA ASN A 413 -29.42 -0.10 11.37
C ASN A 413 -28.09 0.66 11.45
N ILE A 414 -27.06 0.03 12.02
CA ILE A 414 -25.70 0.60 12.07
C ILE A 414 -25.09 0.68 10.67
N GLY A 415 -25.19 -0.41 9.89
CA GLY A 415 -24.70 -0.44 8.51
C GLY A 415 -25.39 0.57 7.61
N GLN A 416 -26.71 0.73 7.76
CA GLN A 416 -27.48 1.75 7.06
C GLN A 416 -26.99 3.16 7.43
N ALA A 417 -26.85 3.45 8.73
CA ALA A 417 -26.38 4.75 9.20
C ALA A 417 -24.96 5.09 8.71
N LEU A 418 -24.07 4.10 8.68
CA LEU A 418 -22.71 4.23 8.15
C LEU A 418 -22.70 4.62 6.67
N ILE A 419 -23.47 3.94 5.82
CA ILE A 419 -23.45 4.24 4.38
C ILE A 419 -24.15 5.58 4.10
N GLU A 420 -25.33 5.80 4.69
CA GLU A 420 -26.15 6.97 4.39
C GLU A 420 -25.59 8.27 4.99
N ASN A 421 -24.88 8.20 6.11
CA ASN A 421 -24.46 9.38 6.86
C ASN A 421 -22.99 9.35 7.29
N GLY A 422 -22.31 8.21 7.26
CA GLY A 422 -20.94 8.06 7.74
C GLY A 422 -19.87 8.09 6.66
N ILE A 423 -20.12 7.48 5.50
CA ILE A 423 -19.13 7.26 4.44
C ILE A 423 -19.27 8.30 3.34
N TYR A 424 -18.15 8.94 3.00
CA TYR A 424 -18.05 9.96 1.96
C TYR A 424 -16.93 9.61 0.98
N GLY A 425 -17.25 9.58 -0.31
CA GLY A 425 -16.31 9.34 -1.39
C GLY A 425 -16.33 10.47 -2.41
N ILE A 426 -15.14 10.91 -2.83
CA ILE A 426 -15.00 11.93 -3.87
C ILE A 426 -14.00 11.45 -4.90
N ASP A 427 -14.39 11.51 -6.18
CA ASP A 427 -13.49 11.24 -7.29
C ASP A 427 -13.65 12.27 -8.41
N ALA A 428 -12.60 12.45 -9.21
CA ALA A 428 -12.65 13.30 -10.40
C ALA A 428 -13.36 12.63 -11.59
N LEU A 429 -13.47 11.29 -11.58
CA LEU A 429 -14.00 10.49 -12.67
C LEU A 429 -15.40 9.99 -12.34
N ARG A 430 -16.39 10.34 -13.17
CA ARG A 430 -17.79 9.97 -12.94
C ARG A 430 -18.02 8.45 -12.86
N TYR A 431 -17.33 7.68 -13.70
CA TYR A 431 -17.46 6.22 -13.66
C TYR A 431 -16.90 5.62 -12.35
N ALA A 432 -15.88 6.23 -11.74
CA ALA A 432 -15.29 5.77 -10.49
C ALA A 432 -16.28 5.98 -9.33
N SER A 433 -16.91 7.16 -9.29
CA SER A 433 -18.01 7.48 -8.39
C SER A 433 -19.20 6.51 -8.54
N GLN A 434 -19.59 6.15 -9.77
CA GLN A 434 -20.66 5.17 -10.02
C GLN A 434 -20.33 3.82 -9.38
N ILE A 435 -19.12 3.30 -9.65
CA ILE A 435 -18.69 2.00 -9.15
C ILE A 435 -18.64 1.99 -7.63
N THR A 436 -18.12 3.07 -7.02
CA THR A 436 -18.09 3.24 -5.57
C THR A 436 -19.49 3.21 -4.97
N ALA A 437 -20.46 3.91 -5.56
CA ALA A 437 -21.84 3.92 -5.09
C ALA A 437 -22.48 2.52 -5.16
N ILE A 438 -22.35 1.82 -6.29
CA ILE A 438 -22.85 0.44 -6.43
C ILE A 438 -22.20 -0.48 -5.40
N ASN A 439 -20.89 -0.37 -5.21
CA ASN A 439 -20.14 -1.19 -4.25
C ASN A 439 -20.66 -1.04 -2.82
N LEU A 440 -20.85 0.18 -2.35
CA LEU A 440 -21.40 0.43 -1.01
C LEU A 440 -22.83 -0.10 -0.88
N ALA A 441 -23.64 0.11 -1.92
CA ALA A 441 -25.04 -0.31 -1.91
C ALA A 441 -25.23 -1.83 -1.94
N LEU A 442 -24.32 -2.58 -2.57
CA LEU A 442 -24.31 -4.05 -2.56
C LEU A 442 -23.90 -4.66 -1.21
N LEU A 443 -23.08 -3.95 -0.43
CA LEU A 443 -22.61 -4.38 0.89
C LEU A 443 -23.58 -4.01 2.02
N GLY A 444 -24.35 -2.94 1.80
CA GLY A 444 -25.27 -2.38 2.77
C GLY A 444 -26.54 -3.20 2.97
N PRO A 445 -27.24 -3.02 4.10
CA PRO A 445 -28.66 -3.31 4.19
C PRO A 445 -29.44 -2.35 3.27
N ARG A 446 -30.77 -2.37 3.31
CA ARG A 446 -31.58 -1.41 2.54
C ARG A 446 -31.21 0.04 2.90
N ILE A 447 -30.55 0.75 1.97
CA ILE A 447 -30.16 2.16 2.09
C ILE A 447 -31.04 3.05 1.21
N SER A 448 -31.18 4.34 1.56
CA SER A 448 -31.90 5.34 0.77
C SER A 448 -31.00 6.35 0.06
N LYS A 449 -29.71 6.45 0.42
CA LYS A 449 -28.75 7.38 -0.19
C LYS A 449 -27.30 6.99 0.07
N GLU A 450 -26.40 7.47 -0.78
CA GLU A 450 -24.95 7.43 -0.59
C GLU A 450 -24.33 8.83 -0.71
N ASN A 451 -23.25 9.13 0.03
CA ASN A 451 -22.52 10.41 -0.08
C ASN A 451 -21.31 10.29 -1.02
N ILE A 452 -21.56 9.85 -2.25
CA ILE A 452 -20.53 9.69 -3.29
C ILE A 452 -20.66 10.80 -4.33
N HIS A 453 -19.58 11.54 -4.53
CA HIS A 453 -19.57 12.76 -5.32
C HIS A 453 -18.51 12.73 -6.41
N THR A 454 -18.86 13.25 -7.59
CA THR A 454 -17.88 13.53 -8.65
C THR A 454 -17.47 14.99 -8.55
N ILE A 455 -16.17 15.27 -8.40
CA ILE A 455 -15.64 16.63 -8.38
C ILE A 455 -15.00 17.00 -9.71
N TYR A 456 -15.16 18.26 -10.10
CA TYR A 456 -14.71 18.73 -11.40
C TYR A 456 -13.18 18.80 -11.50
N LEU A 457 -12.61 18.09 -12.50
CA LEU A 457 -11.21 18.19 -12.93
C LEU A 457 -11.19 18.57 -14.41
N GLY A 458 -10.84 19.81 -14.73
CA GLY A 458 -11.01 20.32 -16.10
C GLY A 458 -10.77 21.82 -16.24
N PHE A 459 -11.00 22.32 -17.45
CA PHE A 459 -10.94 23.76 -17.74
C PHE A 459 -12.34 24.29 -17.98
N ILE A 460 -12.75 25.33 -17.24
CA ILE A 460 -14.03 26.00 -17.46
C ILE A 460 -13.79 27.35 -18.12
N PRO A 461 -14.38 27.62 -19.30
CA PRO A 461 -14.30 28.92 -19.94
C PRO A 461 -14.67 30.06 -18.97
N LYS A 462 -13.82 31.10 -18.88
CA LYS A 462 -13.93 32.25 -17.96
C LYS A 462 -13.73 31.97 -16.46
N LYS A 463 -13.68 30.72 -16.01
CA LYS A 463 -13.41 30.36 -14.59
C LYS A 463 -12.04 29.69 -14.37
N GLY A 464 -11.39 29.23 -15.44
CA GLY A 464 -10.01 28.75 -15.42
C GLY A 464 -9.86 27.25 -15.15
N ALA A 465 -8.64 26.83 -14.80
CA ALA A 465 -8.28 25.44 -14.47
C ALA A 465 -8.71 25.00 -13.06
N TRP A 466 -9.21 23.77 -12.94
CA TRP A 466 -9.68 23.14 -11.70
C TRP A 466 -8.96 21.81 -11.45
N LEU A 467 -8.55 21.57 -10.20
CA LEU A 467 -7.68 20.45 -9.81
C LEU A 467 -8.40 19.33 -9.04
N GLY A 468 -9.71 19.16 -9.23
CA GLY A 468 -10.49 18.13 -8.52
C GLY A 468 -10.50 18.36 -7.01
N SER A 469 -10.30 17.30 -6.23
CA SER A 469 -10.33 17.34 -4.75
C SER A 469 -9.36 18.32 -4.11
N LEU A 470 -8.29 18.73 -4.81
CA LEU A 470 -7.36 19.75 -4.30
C LEU A 470 -8.00 21.14 -4.17
N GLU A 471 -9.13 21.42 -4.84
CA GLU A 471 -9.88 22.67 -4.67
C GLU A 471 -10.48 22.82 -3.27
N LEU A 472 -10.64 21.71 -2.52
CA LEU A 472 -11.08 21.72 -1.12
C LEU A 472 -10.09 22.42 -0.18
N LEU A 473 -8.87 22.74 -0.63
CA LEU A 473 -7.87 23.49 0.13
C LEU A 473 -8.09 25.02 0.15
N ASP A 474 -8.88 25.55 -0.78
CA ASP A 474 -9.07 27.01 -0.93
C ASP A 474 -10.41 27.51 -0.36
N ASP A 475 -11.52 26.75 -0.42
CA ASP A 475 -12.77 26.89 0.37
C ASP A 475 -13.85 25.86 -0.11
N GLY A 476 -14.20 24.86 0.70
CA GLY A 476 -15.20 23.83 0.35
C GLY A 476 -16.61 24.36 0.05
N LYS A 477 -16.99 25.53 0.60
CA LYS A 477 -18.30 26.15 0.36
C LYS A 477 -18.43 26.74 -1.05
N ARG A 478 -17.31 27.14 -1.67
CA ARG A 478 -17.28 27.62 -3.08
C ARG A 478 -17.39 26.48 -4.08
N VAL A 479 -16.85 25.32 -3.73
CA VAL A 479 -16.88 24.11 -4.57
C VAL A 479 -18.33 23.64 -4.78
N GLY A 480 -19.12 23.57 -3.70
CA GLY A 480 -20.53 23.14 -3.80
C GLY A 480 -21.41 24.03 -4.67
N GLY A 481 -21.28 25.36 -4.57
CA GLY A 481 -22.06 26.30 -5.40
C GLY A 481 -21.71 26.30 -6.88
N ILE A 482 -20.51 25.82 -7.25
CA ILE A 482 -20.06 25.75 -8.65
C ILE A 482 -20.42 24.41 -9.29
N LEU A 483 -20.36 23.31 -8.54
CA LEU A 483 -20.83 22.00 -8.99
C LEU A 483 -22.31 22.03 -9.35
N ALA A 484 -23.16 22.55 -8.46
CA ALA A 484 -24.59 22.76 -8.73
C ALA A 484 -24.85 23.56 -10.02
N PHE A 485 -24.04 24.60 -10.27
CA PHE A 485 -24.13 25.39 -11.50
C PHE A 485 -23.71 24.63 -12.78
N ILE A 486 -22.73 23.72 -12.69
CA ILE A 486 -22.26 22.93 -13.84
C ILE A 486 -23.24 21.80 -14.14
N GLU A 487 -23.81 21.18 -13.11
CA GLU A 487 -24.78 20.07 -13.22
C GLU A 487 -26.18 20.55 -13.64
N GLY A 488 -26.60 21.75 -13.21
CA GLY A 488 -27.87 22.39 -13.61
C GLY A 488 -27.93 22.87 -15.08
N GLY A 489 -26.82 22.77 -15.82
CA GLY A 489 -26.79 22.84 -17.27
C GLY A 489 -26.36 24.18 -17.88
N MET A 490 -25.50 24.07 -18.90
CA MET A 490 -25.24 25.08 -19.94
C MET A 490 -26.45 25.29 -20.86
N ASN A 491 -27.66 25.47 -20.30
CA ASN A 491 -28.79 26.01 -21.06
C ASN A 491 -28.92 27.49 -20.72
N GLU A 492 -28.53 28.33 -21.68
CA GLU A 492 -28.88 29.75 -21.64
C GLU A 492 -30.40 29.90 -21.50
N SER A 493 -30.79 30.86 -20.65
CA SER A 493 -32.16 31.27 -20.29
C SER A 493 -32.91 30.37 -19.30
N VAL A 494 -32.85 30.72 -18.00
CA VAL A 494 -34.03 31.07 -17.19
C VAL A 494 -33.60 32.02 -16.06
N SER A 495 -34.47 32.97 -15.79
CA SER A 495 -34.44 34.09 -14.86
C SER A 495 -33.97 33.79 -13.44
N LYS A 496 -33.30 34.81 -12.87
CA LYS A 496 -33.22 35.09 -11.43
C LYS A 496 -34.58 34.89 -10.76
N THR A 497 -34.80 33.71 -10.21
CA THR A 497 -35.82 33.44 -9.20
C THR A 497 -35.16 32.48 -8.24
N THR A 498 -35.26 32.79 -6.95
CA THR A 498 -34.88 31.94 -5.83
C THR A 498 -35.29 30.49 -6.10
N LEU A 499 -34.33 29.67 -6.51
CA LEU A 499 -34.50 28.24 -6.71
C LEU A 499 -34.00 27.55 -5.45
N GLU A 500 -34.90 27.41 -4.47
CA GLU A 500 -34.98 26.15 -3.73
C GLU A 500 -35.31 25.07 -4.78
N GLY A 501 -34.28 24.61 -5.47
CA GLY A 501 -34.38 23.62 -6.54
C GLY A 501 -33.56 22.41 -6.16
N LEU A 502 -34.24 21.36 -5.67
CA LEU A 502 -34.08 19.94 -5.99
C LEU A 502 -32.71 19.46 -6.53
N GLU A 503 -31.62 19.82 -5.88
CA GLU A 503 -30.28 19.23 -6.06
C GLU A 503 -29.74 18.92 -4.66
N GLY A 504 -29.27 17.69 -4.45
CA GLY A 504 -28.54 17.34 -3.23
C GLY A 504 -27.26 18.18 -3.20
N SER A 505 -27.20 19.19 -2.33
CA SER A 505 -26.05 20.05 -2.19
C SER A 505 -24.78 19.23 -1.95
N PHE A 506 -23.76 19.37 -2.81
CA PHE A 506 -22.42 18.84 -2.53
C PHE A 506 -21.99 19.37 -1.15
N SER A 507 -21.95 18.47 -0.18
CA SER A 507 -21.62 18.78 1.19
C SER A 507 -20.83 17.62 1.76
N ILE A 508 -19.68 17.95 2.33
CA ILE A 508 -18.85 17.02 3.07
C ILE A 508 -18.79 17.47 4.53
N PRO A 509 -18.58 16.56 5.48
CA PRO A 509 -18.35 16.93 6.87
C PRO A 509 -17.23 17.95 6.98
N GLU A 510 -17.37 18.91 7.91
CA GLU A 510 -16.28 19.84 8.21
C GLU A 510 -15.02 19.10 8.64
N ARG A 511 -15.19 17.97 9.35
CA ARG A 511 -14.12 17.09 9.77
C ARG A 511 -14.52 15.62 9.76
N PHE A 512 -13.54 14.75 9.51
CA PHE A 512 -13.67 13.29 9.50
C PHE A 512 -13.00 12.64 10.72
N ASP A 513 -13.52 11.50 11.14
CA ASP A 513 -12.93 10.64 12.18
C ASP A 513 -11.85 9.72 11.57
N LEU A 514 -12.06 9.27 10.33
CA LEU A 514 -11.08 8.52 9.55
C LEU A 514 -11.01 9.06 8.12
N ILE A 515 -9.80 9.33 7.64
CA ILE A 515 -9.55 9.55 6.22
C ILE A 515 -8.66 8.43 5.72
N ILE A 516 -9.15 7.66 4.76
CA ILE A 516 -8.43 6.53 4.15
C ILE A 516 -8.37 6.73 2.64
N MET A 517 -7.19 6.69 2.02
CA MET A 517 -7.08 6.94 0.58
C MET A 517 -5.83 6.35 -0.08
N ASN A 518 -5.94 6.13 -1.40
CA ASN A 518 -4.82 5.89 -2.31
C ASN A 518 -4.78 7.03 -3.34
N PRO A 519 -4.08 8.14 -3.05
CA PRO A 519 -4.13 9.33 -3.88
C PRO A 519 -3.35 9.13 -5.19
N PRO A 520 -3.66 9.90 -6.25
CA PRO A 520 -2.95 9.77 -7.53
C PRO A 520 -1.44 10.07 -7.42
N PHE A 521 -0.62 9.27 -8.12
CA PHE A 521 0.84 9.38 -8.13
C PHE A 521 1.39 9.89 -9.48
N THR A 522 1.09 11.12 -9.89
CA THR A 522 1.77 11.67 -11.08
C THR A 522 3.09 12.35 -10.69
N ARG A 523 4.20 11.61 -10.76
CA ARG A 523 5.53 12.26 -10.63
C ARG A 523 5.65 13.37 -11.68
N ALA A 524 6.28 14.48 -11.28
CA ALA A 524 6.62 15.60 -12.17
C ALA A 524 7.37 15.19 -13.46
N THR A 525 7.90 13.97 -13.47
CA THR A 525 8.74 13.38 -14.50
C THR A 525 8.09 12.18 -15.19
N GLY A 526 6.75 12.10 -15.24
CA GLY A 526 6.02 11.03 -15.94
C GLY A 526 6.55 10.85 -17.36
N ARG A 527 7.36 9.80 -17.55
CA ARG A 527 8.00 9.46 -18.83
C ARG A 527 6.95 8.87 -19.77
N THR A 528 6.33 9.69 -20.60
CA THR A 528 5.61 9.24 -21.80
C THR A 528 6.61 8.82 -22.88
N LYS A 529 7.29 7.67 -22.68
CA LYS A 529 8.19 7.10 -23.71
C LYS A 529 7.45 6.59 -24.95
N SER A 530 6.12 6.59 -24.95
CA SER A 530 5.28 6.12 -26.03
C SER A 530 5.18 7.06 -27.24
N PHE A 531 5.62 8.32 -27.16
CA PHE A 531 5.35 9.32 -28.21
C PHE A 531 6.51 10.23 -28.63
N GLY A 532 7.77 9.85 -28.40
CA GLY A 532 8.92 10.62 -28.89
C GLY A 532 9.16 11.97 -28.19
N GLU A 533 8.24 12.46 -27.36
CA GLU A 533 8.39 13.67 -26.53
C GLU A 533 7.90 13.44 -25.08
N GLU A 534 8.69 13.90 -24.10
CA GLU A 534 8.38 13.81 -22.67
C GLU A 534 7.31 14.86 -22.29
N ARG A 535 6.07 14.41 -22.12
CA ARG A 535 4.95 15.31 -21.81
C ARG A 535 4.67 15.51 -20.32
N GLY A 536 5.48 15.08 -19.34
CA GLY A 536 5.40 15.52 -17.92
C GLY A 536 4.01 15.45 -17.22
N VAL A 537 3.80 16.19 -16.11
CA VAL A 537 2.49 16.26 -15.39
C VAL A 537 1.40 16.83 -16.29
N PHE A 538 0.21 16.24 -16.23
CA PHE A 538 -0.92 16.59 -17.09
C PHE A 538 -0.58 16.50 -18.58
N GLY A 539 0.38 15.66 -18.97
CA GLY A 539 0.78 15.44 -20.36
C GLY A 539 -0.34 14.89 -21.26
N PHE A 540 -1.41 14.40 -20.65
CA PHE A 540 -2.64 14.02 -21.34
C PHE A 540 -3.43 15.23 -21.86
N ILE A 541 -3.24 16.45 -21.32
CA ILE A 541 -3.89 17.66 -21.82
C ILE A 541 -3.25 18.06 -23.15
N GLY A 542 -3.99 17.88 -24.25
CA GLY A 542 -3.51 18.16 -25.59
C GLY A 542 -3.35 19.65 -25.94
N ASP A 543 -3.98 20.56 -25.19
CA ASP A 543 -3.89 22.00 -25.39
C ASP A 543 -2.82 22.62 -24.47
N GLU A 544 -1.78 23.24 -25.05
CA GLU A 544 -0.62 23.73 -24.29
C GLU A 544 -0.95 24.92 -23.39
N ASP A 545 -1.83 25.83 -23.81
CA ASP A 545 -2.23 27.00 -23.03
C ASP A 545 -3.07 26.59 -21.82
N THR A 546 -4.06 25.73 -22.01
CA THR A 546 -4.84 25.11 -20.93
C THR A 546 -3.91 24.39 -19.96
N ARG A 547 -2.97 23.60 -20.49
CA ARG A 547 -2.02 22.85 -19.66
C ARG A 547 -1.12 23.77 -18.83
N LYS A 548 -0.67 24.89 -19.40
CA LYS A 548 0.15 25.89 -18.69
C LYS A 548 -0.63 26.48 -17.51
N GLU A 549 -1.91 26.81 -17.71
CA GLU A 549 -2.76 27.34 -16.64
C GLU A 549 -2.95 26.33 -15.49
N PHE A 550 -3.17 25.06 -15.82
CA PHE A 550 -3.21 23.96 -14.85
C PHE A 550 -1.92 23.87 -14.02
N LEU A 551 -0.76 23.91 -14.69
CA LEU A 551 0.54 23.86 -14.03
C LEU A 551 0.78 25.08 -13.14
N GLU A 552 0.34 26.27 -13.56
CA GLU A 552 0.42 27.48 -12.74
C GLU A 552 -0.47 27.41 -11.50
N ARG A 553 -1.72 26.93 -11.62
CA ARG A 553 -2.62 26.72 -10.49
C ARG A 553 -2.04 25.70 -9.50
N LEU A 554 -1.54 24.57 -9.99
CA LEU A 554 -0.91 23.54 -9.17
C LEU A 554 0.35 24.07 -8.46
N ARG A 555 1.18 24.88 -9.15
CA ARG A 555 2.35 25.54 -8.53
C ARG A 555 1.95 26.47 -7.38
N LYS A 556 0.87 27.25 -7.52
CA LYS A 556 0.37 28.13 -6.46
C LYS A 556 -0.01 27.33 -5.20
N ILE A 557 -0.78 26.25 -5.37
CA ILE A 557 -1.17 25.36 -4.26
C ILE A 557 0.07 24.70 -3.62
N ARG A 558 0.99 24.17 -4.43
CA ARG A 558 2.25 23.59 -3.94
C ARG A 558 3.07 24.59 -3.13
N ASN A 559 3.20 25.84 -3.59
CA ASN A 559 3.96 26.86 -2.87
C ASN A 559 3.32 27.21 -1.52
N LYS A 560 1.98 27.32 -1.45
CA LYS A 560 1.23 27.56 -0.21
C LYS A 560 1.46 26.42 0.78
N ILE A 561 1.25 25.17 0.36
CA ILE A 561 1.47 23.99 1.21
C ILE A 561 2.93 23.89 1.68
N ARG A 562 3.88 24.13 0.77
CA ARG A 562 5.30 24.15 1.11
C ARG A 562 5.59 25.15 2.23
N GLN A 563 5.05 26.37 2.13
CA GLN A 563 5.24 27.38 3.14
C GLN A 563 4.66 26.94 4.49
N ASP A 564 3.41 26.46 4.50
CA ASP A 564 2.76 25.98 5.73
C ASP A 564 3.56 24.86 6.42
N LEU A 565 4.12 23.92 5.65
CA LEU A 565 4.94 22.82 6.19
C LEU A 565 6.33 23.29 6.65
N VAL A 566 6.93 24.27 5.98
CA VAL A 566 8.18 24.89 6.44
C VAL A 566 7.94 25.65 7.75
N ASP A 567 6.83 26.35 7.88
CA ASP A 567 6.46 27.06 9.11
C ASP A 567 6.22 26.06 10.26
N LEU A 568 5.63 24.90 9.97
CA LEU A 568 5.50 23.80 10.94
C LEU A 568 6.87 23.27 11.39
N LEU A 569 7.81 23.09 10.45
CA LEU A 569 9.19 22.69 10.76
C LEU A 569 9.89 23.74 11.66
N LEU A 570 9.77 25.03 11.32
CA LEU A 570 10.36 26.13 12.09
C LEU A 570 9.79 26.21 13.51
N LYS A 571 8.46 26.07 13.66
CA LYS A 571 7.79 26.06 14.97
C LYS A 571 8.30 24.94 15.88
N ASN A 572 8.74 23.82 15.30
CA ASN A 572 9.21 22.64 16.01
C ASN A 572 10.72 22.42 15.91
N GLN A 573 11.52 23.40 15.49
CA GLN A 573 12.94 23.21 15.16
C GLN A 573 13.78 22.57 16.29
N ASN A 574 13.42 22.80 17.54
CA ASN A 574 14.19 22.38 18.72
C ASN A 574 14.18 20.86 18.95
N ILE A 575 13.21 20.12 18.40
CA ILE A 575 13.17 18.65 18.55
C ILE A 575 14.06 17.96 17.50
N PHE A 576 14.41 18.64 16.41
CA PHE A 576 15.10 18.04 15.29
C PHE A 576 16.63 18.08 15.45
N PRO A 577 17.33 17.05 14.93
CA PRO A 577 18.79 16.98 15.02
C PRO A 577 19.48 18.07 14.19
N GLU A 578 20.75 18.35 14.51
CA GLU A 578 21.53 19.46 13.94
C GLU A 578 21.56 19.44 12.40
N ASN A 579 21.66 18.27 11.78
CA ASN A 579 21.63 18.13 10.31
C ASN A 579 20.34 18.66 9.68
N ILE A 580 19.21 18.63 10.39
CA ILE A 580 17.93 19.21 9.95
C ILE A 580 17.90 20.72 10.21
N GLN A 581 18.48 21.17 11.33
CA GLN A 581 18.65 22.59 11.60
C GLN A 581 19.50 23.30 10.54
N LYS A 582 20.50 22.60 9.96
CA LYS A 582 21.28 23.08 8.82
C LYS A 582 20.43 23.28 7.55
N ILE A 583 19.47 22.38 7.31
CA ILE A 583 18.51 22.53 6.21
C ILE A 583 17.66 23.80 6.42
N LEU A 584 17.21 24.05 7.65
CA LEU A 584 16.44 25.26 8.01
C LEU A 584 17.22 26.56 7.80
N ARG A 585 18.53 26.54 8.09
CA ARG A 585 19.44 27.65 7.83
C ARG A 585 19.76 27.85 6.34
N LYS A 586 19.21 27.00 5.46
CA LYS A 586 19.45 26.99 4.01
C LYS A 586 20.94 26.94 3.67
N GLU A 587 21.68 26.08 4.37
CA GLU A 587 23.06 25.81 4.01
C GLU A 587 23.15 25.28 2.57
N GLU A 588 24.22 25.67 1.88
CA GLU A 588 24.37 25.47 0.45
C GLU A 588 24.20 24.00 0.04
N GLY A 589 23.30 23.74 -0.91
CA GLY A 589 23.02 22.41 -1.45
C GLY A 589 22.05 21.55 -0.65
N LEU A 590 21.40 22.09 0.39
CA LEU A 590 20.37 21.40 1.18
C LEU A 590 18.92 21.79 0.84
N ASP A 591 18.71 22.86 0.04
CA ASP A 591 17.37 23.40 -0.28
C ASP A 591 16.39 22.38 -0.88
N SER A 592 16.91 21.34 -1.53
CA SER A 592 16.08 20.29 -2.12
C SER A 592 15.20 19.53 -1.11
N TYR A 593 15.57 19.54 0.19
CA TYR A 593 14.76 18.97 1.27
C TYR A 593 13.50 19.77 1.59
N LEU A 594 13.47 21.05 1.21
CA LEU A 594 12.30 21.92 1.37
C LEU A 594 11.42 21.95 0.12
N ASP A 595 11.86 21.35 -0.99
CA ASP A 595 11.07 21.24 -2.22
C ASP A 595 10.14 20.02 -2.17
N ILE A 596 8.83 20.25 -2.31
CA ILE A 596 7.81 19.20 -2.34
C ILE A 596 7.42 18.78 -3.76
N GLY A 597 7.89 19.47 -4.81
CA GLY A 597 7.43 19.27 -6.18
C GLY A 597 7.70 17.86 -6.72
N LYS A 598 8.82 17.24 -6.33
CA LYS A 598 9.17 15.88 -6.76
C LYS A 598 8.45 14.78 -5.96
N ALA A 599 7.78 15.12 -4.86
CA ALA A 599 6.95 14.18 -4.13
C ALA A 599 5.68 13.79 -4.92
N GLY A 600 5.26 14.60 -5.89
CA GLY A 600 4.01 14.39 -6.64
C GLY A 600 2.78 14.84 -5.84
N GLU A 601 1.60 14.41 -6.27
CA GLU A 601 0.31 14.85 -5.69
C GLU A 601 0.01 14.16 -4.35
N GLY A 602 0.58 12.98 -4.07
CA GLY A 602 0.34 12.25 -2.82
C GLY A 602 0.62 13.08 -1.56
N LEU A 603 1.65 13.94 -1.56
CA LEU A 603 1.92 14.87 -0.46
C LEU A 603 0.82 15.94 -0.31
N LEU A 604 0.25 16.41 -1.42
CA LEU A 604 -0.82 17.41 -1.40
C LEU A 604 -2.12 16.82 -0.82
N PHE A 605 -2.41 15.55 -1.15
CA PHE A 605 -3.54 14.82 -0.58
C PHE A 605 -3.33 14.46 0.90
N LEU A 606 -2.10 14.14 1.31
CA LEU A 606 -1.75 14.00 2.73
C LEU A 606 -2.02 15.31 3.50
N TYR A 607 -1.65 16.45 2.92
CA TYR A 607 -1.92 17.76 3.51
C TYR A 607 -3.42 18.10 3.51
N LEU A 608 -4.15 17.73 2.45
CA LEU A 608 -5.60 17.87 2.40
C LEU A 608 -6.28 17.06 3.52
N ALA A 609 -5.89 15.80 3.71
CA ALA A 609 -6.40 14.99 4.83
C ALA A 609 -6.11 15.66 6.18
N HIS A 610 -4.91 16.21 6.36
CA HIS A 610 -4.58 16.97 7.57
C HIS A 610 -5.51 18.16 7.84
N LYS A 611 -6.01 18.83 6.78
CA LYS A 611 -6.98 19.92 6.93
C LYS A 611 -8.38 19.47 7.30
N TYR A 612 -8.75 18.23 7.02
CA TYR A 612 -10.11 17.73 7.21
C TYR A 612 -10.23 16.63 8.28
N ILE A 613 -9.13 16.13 8.86
CA ILE A 613 -9.21 15.17 9.98
C ILE A 613 -9.51 15.87 11.31
N LYS A 614 -10.32 15.25 12.18
CA LYS A 614 -10.55 15.70 13.57
C LYS A 614 -9.31 15.45 14.44
N ASP A 615 -9.29 16.08 15.61
CA ASP A 615 -8.36 15.70 16.67
C ASP A 615 -8.69 14.27 17.12
N ARG A 616 -7.67 13.46 17.45
CA ARG A 616 -7.77 12.00 17.66
C ARG A 616 -8.23 11.17 16.45
N GLY A 617 -8.54 11.80 15.31
CA GLY A 617 -8.90 11.09 14.08
C GLY A 617 -7.70 10.37 13.45
N ILE A 618 -8.00 9.36 12.63
CA ILE A 618 -7.00 8.53 11.95
C ILE A 618 -6.85 8.95 10.50
N ILE A 619 -5.61 9.08 10.04
CA ILE A 619 -5.29 9.08 8.61
C ILE A 619 -4.66 7.74 8.22
N ALA A 620 -5.12 7.17 7.11
CA ALA A 620 -4.66 5.91 6.58
C ALA A 620 -4.39 6.05 5.06
N PHE A 621 -3.22 5.62 4.61
CA PHE A 621 -2.76 5.97 3.26
C PHE A 621 -2.01 4.83 2.58
N VAL A 622 -2.23 4.68 1.28
CA VAL A 622 -1.28 4.06 0.37
C VAL A 622 -0.42 5.18 -0.24
N LEU A 623 0.89 5.17 -0.02
CA LEU A 623 1.82 6.19 -0.56
C LEU A 623 3.03 5.55 -1.23
N PRO A 624 3.77 6.28 -2.09
CA PRO A 624 5.03 5.78 -2.60
C PRO A 624 6.01 5.59 -1.44
N ARG A 625 6.76 4.49 -1.43
CA ARG A 625 7.74 4.16 -0.36
C ARG A 625 8.78 5.28 -0.15
N ASN A 626 8.97 6.15 -1.16
CA ASN A 626 9.78 7.36 -1.05
C ASN A 626 9.33 8.31 0.07
N VAL A 627 8.11 8.22 0.60
CA VAL A 627 7.74 8.97 1.82
C VAL A 627 8.66 8.63 3.00
N LEU A 628 9.26 7.44 3.04
CA LEU A 628 10.18 7.02 4.09
C LEU A 628 11.60 7.60 3.92
N MET A 629 12.02 7.97 2.71
CA MET A 629 13.45 8.20 2.41
C MET A 629 13.77 9.32 1.42
N GLY A 630 12.79 9.76 0.65
CA GLY A 630 12.94 10.76 -0.39
C GLY A 630 13.17 12.14 0.20
N VAL A 631 14.08 12.88 -0.42
CA VAL A 631 14.45 14.26 -0.03
C VAL A 631 13.23 15.19 -0.05
N SER A 632 12.43 15.12 -1.11
CA SER A 632 11.22 15.95 -1.27
C SER A 632 10.04 15.54 -0.38
N TRP A 633 10.20 14.48 0.41
CA TRP A 633 9.20 14.00 1.37
C TRP A 633 9.53 14.38 2.82
N LEU A 634 10.64 15.09 3.08
CA LEU A 634 11.03 15.49 4.44
C LEU A 634 9.90 16.25 5.14
N LEU A 635 9.29 17.22 4.47
CA LEU A 635 8.21 18.03 5.04
C LEU A 635 6.95 17.20 5.35
N ALA A 636 6.67 16.13 4.61
CA ALA A 636 5.61 15.18 4.95
C ALA A 636 5.96 14.38 6.21
N ARG A 637 7.21 13.92 6.34
CA ARG A 637 7.66 13.24 7.57
C ARG A 637 7.62 14.16 8.78
N VAL A 638 7.98 15.43 8.61
CA VAL A 638 7.85 16.48 9.65
C VAL A 638 6.40 16.63 10.08
N LEU A 639 5.46 16.75 9.13
CA LEU A 639 4.03 16.77 9.44
C LEU A 639 3.62 15.55 10.28
N LEU A 640 4.03 14.35 9.86
CA LEU A 640 3.68 13.11 10.54
C LEU A 640 4.22 13.06 11.98
N VAL A 641 5.48 13.40 12.26
CA VAL A 641 6.04 13.30 13.63
C VAL A 641 5.64 14.43 14.57
N THR A 642 5.16 15.56 14.02
CA THR A 642 4.81 16.74 14.82
C THR A 642 3.31 16.88 15.08
N GLN A 643 2.46 16.29 14.23
CA GLN A 643 1.00 16.41 14.34
C GLN A 643 0.29 15.06 14.50
N TYR A 644 1.03 13.95 14.38
CA TYR A 644 0.46 12.61 14.45
C TYR A 644 1.31 11.64 15.28
N TYR A 645 0.63 10.72 15.94
CA TYR A 645 1.24 9.49 16.41
C TYR A 645 1.20 8.50 15.25
N LEU A 646 2.36 8.28 14.63
CA LEU A 646 2.52 7.29 13.56
C LEU A 646 2.42 5.88 14.15
N LYS A 647 1.33 5.17 13.89
CA LYS A 647 1.07 3.85 14.49
C LYS A 647 1.69 2.72 13.68
N TYR A 648 1.50 2.74 12.35
CA TYR A 648 1.94 1.65 11.47
C TYR A 648 2.64 2.18 10.22
N VAL A 649 3.72 1.51 9.85
CA VAL A 649 4.44 1.66 8.56
C VAL A 649 4.63 0.28 7.96
N ILE A 650 3.90 -0.03 6.89
CA ILE A 650 3.87 -1.37 6.30
C ILE A 650 4.44 -1.32 4.89
N VAL A 651 5.48 -2.12 4.63
CA VAL A 651 6.08 -2.27 3.29
C VAL A 651 6.02 -3.74 2.87
N SER A 652 6.09 -3.99 1.57
CA SER A 652 6.30 -5.33 1.05
C SER A 652 7.75 -5.53 0.59
N SER A 653 8.29 -6.71 0.88
CA SER A 653 9.52 -7.26 0.30
C SER A 653 9.27 -8.59 -0.44
N ASP A 654 8.01 -8.86 -0.82
CA ASP A 654 7.59 -10.08 -1.50
C ASP A 654 8.06 -10.08 -2.98
N PRO A 655 8.98 -10.99 -3.37
CA PRO A 655 9.49 -11.05 -4.73
C PRO A 655 8.49 -11.65 -5.73
N GLU A 656 7.50 -12.42 -5.26
CA GLU A 656 6.52 -13.12 -6.10
C GLU A 656 5.26 -12.26 -6.31
N ARG A 657 4.72 -11.66 -5.25
CA ARG A 657 3.49 -10.84 -5.30
C ARG A 657 3.75 -9.34 -5.43
N GLY A 658 5.01 -8.90 -5.35
CA GLY A 658 5.41 -7.52 -5.62
C GLY A 658 5.53 -6.61 -4.39
N TYR A 659 6.09 -5.42 -4.62
CA TYR A 659 6.46 -4.42 -3.60
C TYR A 659 5.46 -3.25 -3.49
N ASN A 660 4.46 -3.27 -4.37
CA ASN A 660 3.35 -2.35 -4.48
C ASN A 660 2.13 -2.92 -3.73
N PHE A 661 1.21 -2.03 -3.41
CA PHE A 661 -0.11 -2.32 -2.86
C PHE A 661 -1.22 -1.88 -3.82
N SER A 662 -0.86 -1.31 -4.96
CA SER A 662 -1.78 -0.94 -6.03
C SER A 662 -1.58 -1.82 -7.26
N GLU A 663 -2.66 -2.16 -7.96
CA GLU A 663 -2.64 -2.92 -9.21
C GLU A 663 -1.97 -2.15 -10.34
N GLY A 664 -1.29 -2.87 -11.23
CA GLY A 664 -0.74 -2.30 -12.46
C GLY A 664 0.48 -1.37 -12.28
N THR A 665 1.09 -1.29 -11.09
CA THR A 665 2.34 -0.55 -10.85
C THR A 665 3.48 -1.47 -10.43
N SER A 666 4.70 -1.09 -10.79
CA SER A 666 5.93 -1.68 -10.23
C SER A 666 6.59 -0.78 -9.19
N LEU A 667 6.00 0.38 -8.88
CA LEU A 667 6.51 1.31 -7.88
C LEU A 667 6.33 0.72 -6.49
N SER A 668 7.39 0.74 -5.67
CA SER A 668 7.27 0.32 -4.28
C SER A 668 6.44 1.33 -3.49
N GLU A 669 5.50 0.81 -2.71
CA GLU A 669 4.54 1.59 -1.92
C GLU A 669 4.65 1.24 -0.44
N VAL A 670 3.97 2.03 0.40
CA VAL A 670 3.87 1.85 1.84
C VAL A 670 2.43 2.08 2.27
N LEU A 671 1.92 1.24 3.19
CA LEU A 671 0.70 1.52 3.92
C LEU A 671 1.08 2.26 5.21
N LEU A 672 0.43 3.38 5.46
CA LEU A 672 0.72 4.26 6.59
C LEU A 672 -0.55 4.54 7.38
N ILE A 673 -0.49 4.42 8.71
CA ILE A 673 -1.60 4.73 9.62
C ILE A 673 -1.08 5.65 10.73
N ALA A 674 -1.74 6.79 10.91
CA ALA A 674 -1.35 7.77 11.92
C ALA A 674 -2.56 8.42 12.60
N GLU A 675 -2.48 8.59 13.92
CA GLU A 675 -3.51 9.21 14.76
C GLU A 675 -3.18 10.67 15.02
N ARG A 676 -4.10 11.60 14.75
CA ARG A 676 -3.85 13.02 15.02
C ARG A 676 -3.79 13.26 16.53
N LYS A 677 -2.71 13.88 17.00
CA LYS A 677 -2.55 14.26 18.41
C LYS A 677 -1.92 15.64 18.53
N ASP A 678 -2.32 16.35 19.59
CA ASP A 678 -1.71 17.64 19.94
C ASP A 678 -0.50 17.49 20.88
N HIS A 679 -0.46 16.39 21.62
CA HIS A 679 0.60 16.08 22.57
C HIS A 679 1.20 14.72 22.24
N HIS A 680 2.54 14.67 22.25
CA HIS A 680 3.32 13.49 21.88
C HIS A 680 4.26 13.09 23.00
N ASP A 681 4.39 11.78 23.20
CA ASP A 681 5.42 11.16 24.03
C ASP A 681 6.54 10.61 23.13
N ASN A 682 7.80 10.78 23.54
CA ASN A 682 8.94 10.21 22.82
C ASN A 682 8.96 8.67 22.86
N GLU A 683 8.27 8.07 23.83
CA GLU A 683 8.10 6.62 23.97
C GLU A 683 6.96 6.04 23.12
N GLU A 684 6.23 6.88 22.36
CA GLU A 684 5.24 6.38 21.39
C GLU A 684 5.90 5.40 20.40
N GLU A 685 5.40 4.16 20.34
CA GLU A 685 5.95 3.10 19.49
C GLU A 685 5.20 3.01 18.15
N THR A 686 5.93 3.11 17.05
CA THR A 686 5.47 2.80 15.69
C THR A 686 5.84 1.36 15.33
N LEU A 687 4.89 0.61 14.77
CA LEU A 687 5.12 -0.72 14.23
C LEU A 687 5.53 -0.64 12.75
N PHE A 688 6.79 -0.95 12.48
CA PHE A 688 7.32 -1.13 11.13
C PHE A 688 7.14 -2.60 10.72
N VAL A 689 6.30 -2.84 9.72
CA VAL A 689 5.94 -4.19 9.26
C VAL A 689 6.52 -4.40 7.88
N ASN A 690 7.36 -5.42 7.73
CA ASN A 690 7.85 -5.88 6.43
C ASN A 690 7.16 -7.17 6.02
N LEU A 691 6.28 -7.10 5.01
CA LEU A 691 5.63 -8.28 4.44
C LEU A 691 6.64 -9.07 3.60
N LEU A 692 7.06 -10.21 4.12
CA LEU A 692 7.90 -11.17 3.40
C LEU A 692 7.08 -11.94 2.37
N ARG A 693 5.79 -12.15 2.66
CA ARG A 693 4.77 -12.60 1.72
C ARG A 693 3.49 -11.79 1.91
N LYS A 694 3.02 -11.08 0.88
CA LYS A 694 1.77 -10.29 0.94
C LYS A 694 0.56 -11.22 1.08
N PRO A 695 -0.54 -10.80 1.72
CA PRO A 695 -1.79 -11.55 1.66
C PRO A 695 -2.33 -11.60 0.22
N ALA A 696 -2.82 -12.77 -0.21
CA ALA A 696 -3.48 -12.95 -1.51
C ALA A 696 -4.99 -12.75 -1.44
N THR A 697 -5.62 -12.93 -0.27
CA THR A 697 -7.06 -12.76 -0.11
C THR A 697 -7.43 -11.85 1.05
N VAL A 698 -8.67 -11.37 1.06
CA VAL A 698 -9.21 -10.48 2.10
C VAL A 698 -9.10 -11.12 3.48
N LEU A 699 -9.44 -12.39 3.59
CA LEU A 699 -9.39 -13.11 4.86
C LEU A 699 -7.94 -13.25 5.35
N GLU A 700 -7.02 -13.62 4.47
CA GLU A 700 -5.58 -13.68 4.80
C GLU A 700 -5.06 -12.32 5.30
N ALA A 701 -5.52 -11.21 4.72
CA ALA A 701 -5.19 -9.86 5.17
C ALA A 701 -5.73 -9.52 6.56
N MET A 702 -6.99 -9.87 6.85
CA MET A 702 -7.60 -9.66 8.18
C MET A 702 -6.90 -10.48 9.26
N VAL A 703 -6.62 -11.76 9.00
CA VAL A 703 -5.90 -12.63 9.94
C VAL A 703 -4.47 -12.14 10.19
N LEU A 704 -3.80 -11.67 9.14
CA LEU A 704 -2.48 -11.04 9.26
C LEU A 704 -2.54 -9.79 10.14
N ALA A 705 -3.54 -8.93 9.95
CA ALA A 705 -3.71 -7.71 10.73
C ALA A 705 -3.85 -8.01 12.23
N GLU A 706 -4.77 -8.91 12.61
CA GLU A 706 -4.93 -9.35 14.00
C GLU A 706 -3.64 -9.99 14.56
N SER A 707 -2.91 -10.73 13.73
CA SER A 707 -1.65 -11.35 14.12
C SER A 707 -0.53 -10.34 14.36
N ILE A 708 -0.50 -9.24 13.59
CA ILE A 708 0.42 -8.10 13.80
C ILE A 708 0.08 -7.39 15.11
N GLU A 709 -1.20 -7.10 15.36
CA GLU A 709 -1.66 -6.45 16.59
C GLU A 709 -1.36 -7.29 17.83
N ARG A 710 -1.46 -8.62 17.72
CA ARG A 710 -1.14 -9.55 18.81
C ARG A 710 0.36 -9.69 19.05
N ASN A 711 1.14 -9.91 18.00
CA ASN A 711 2.56 -10.25 18.15
C ASN A 711 3.48 -9.04 18.22
N ARG A 712 3.10 -7.87 17.67
CA ARG A 712 3.75 -6.53 17.74
C ARG A 712 5.28 -6.45 17.56
N ARG A 713 6.02 -7.54 17.37
CA ARG A 713 7.47 -7.64 17.17
C ARG A 713 7.82 -9.04 16.68
N GLY A 714 8.88 -9.15 15.87
CA GLY A 714 9.40 -10.40 15.38
C GLY A 714 8.56 -10.99 14.25
N HIS A 715 8.66 -12.30 14.07
CA HIS A 715 8.12 -12.98 12.91
C HIS A 715 6.64 -13.36 13.09
N VAL A 716 5.81 -13.08 12.08
CA VAL A 716 4.38 -13.35 12.03
C VAL A 716 4.09 -14.22 10.81
N ILE A 717 3.48 -15.39 11.02
CA ILE A 717 3.12 -16.35 9.97
C ILE A 717 1.64 -16.67 10.12
N VAL A 718 0.84 -16.41 9.08
CA VAL A 718 -0.59 -16.72 9.09
C VAL A 718 -0.84 -18.22 8.95
N GLY A 719 -0.10 -18.87 8.05
CA GLY A 719 -0.27 -20.29 7.76
C GLY A 719 0.77 -20.78 6.75
N ARG A 720 0.74 -22.08 6.45
CA ARG A 720 1.69 -22.66 5.50
C ARG A 720 1.48 -22.08 4.11
N ASN A 721 2.52 -21.51 3.54
CA ASN A 721 2.50 -20.82 2.24
C ASN A 721 1.58 -19.58 2.15
N MET A 722 1.16 -19.03 3.29
CA MET A 722 0.34 -17.82 3.39
C MET A 722 1.20 -16.61 3.80
N ALA A 723 0.54 -15.50 4.10
CA ALA A 723 1.14 -14.22 4.41
C ALA A 723 2.09 -14.34 5.61
N GLU A 724 3.18 -13.61 5.48
CA GLU A 724 4.33 -13.67 6.35
C GLU A 724 4.89 -12.27 6.51
N ALA A 725 5.18 -11.87 7.74
CA ALA A 725 5.67 -10.53 8.04
C ALA A 725 6.72 -10.56 9.15
N TYR A 726 7.63 -9.58 9.12
CA TYR A 726 8.51 -9.26 10.23
C TYR A 726 8.13 -7.88 10.80
N VAL A 727 7.90 -7.81 12.11
CA VAL A 727 7.46 -6.60 12.81
C VAL A 727 8.61 -6.04 13.66
N THR A 728 8.93 -4.77 13.48
CA THR A 728 9.92 -4.02 14.26
C THR A 728 9.21 -2.90 15.01
N ARG A 729 9.58 -2.68 16.28
CA ARG A 729 9.08 -1.54 17.06
C ARG A 729 10.08 -0.40 17.02
N VAL A 730 9.59 0.80 16.77
CA VAL A 730 10.42 2.00 16.62
C VAL A 730 9.82 3.10 17.47
N LYS A 731 10.62 3.70 18.35
CA LYS A 731 10.15 4.82 19.16
C LYS A 731 10.07 6.11 18.36
N ARG A 732 9.21 7.03 18.79
CA ARG A 732 9.10 8.37 18.22
C ARG A 732 10.43 9.15 18.29
N GLU A 733 11.22 8.97 19.35
CA GLU A 733 12.56 9.59 19.42
C GLU A 733 13.46 9.20 18.24
N ASP A 734 13.42 7.93 17.82
CA ASP A 734 14.18 7.44 16.67
C ASP A 734 13.60 7.97 15.35
N LEU A 735 12.28 8.11 15.22
CA LEU A 735 11.66 8.74 14.05
C LEU A 735 12.14 10.19 13.86
N ILE A 736 12.23 10.97 14.94
CA ILE A 736 12.68 12.36 14.89
C ILE A 736 14.17 12.44 14.54
N LYS A 737 14.97 11.61 15.18
CA LYS A 737 16.41 11.55 14.99
C LYS A 737 16.80 11.12 13.57
N TYR A 738 16.04 10.19 12.99
CA TYR A 738 16.26 9.67 11.65
C TYR A 738 15.26 10.23 10.63
N ILE A 739 14.71 11.42 10.88
CA ILE A 739 13.69 12.08 10.04
C ILE A 739 14.13 12.28 8.58
N ALA A 740 15.44 12.29 8.30
CA ALA A 740 15.95 12.35 6.93
C ALA A 740 15.65 11.07 6.15
N ASN A 741 15.68 9.90 6.80
CA ASN A 741 15.44 8.58 6.18
C ASN A 741 15.03 7.52 7.23
N TRP A 742 13.79 7.07 7.15
CA TRP A 742 13.22 6.02 8.00
C TRP A 742 13.40 4.59 7.45
N ASN A 743 13.89 4.42 6.22
CA ASN A 743 13.95 3.09 5.61
C ASN A 743 14.88 2.12 6.35
N ILE A 744 15.92 2.63 7.02
CA ILE A 744 16.81 1.79 7.84
C ILE A 744 16.08 1.15 9.04
N LEU A 745 15.03 1.79 9.54
CA LEU A 745 14.27 1.35 10.73
C LEU A 745 13.48 0.05 10.48
N LEU A 746 13.30 -0.33 9.21
CA LEU A 746 12.75 -1.64 8.83
C LEU A 746 13.68 -2.81 9.21
N ASN A 747 14.99 -2.54 9.33
CA ASN A 747 16.01 -3.56 9.57
C ASN A 747 16.58 -3.40 10.98
N GLU A 748 15.91 -4.00 11.96
CA GLU A 748 16.25 -3.87 13.40
C GLU A 748 17.73 -4.14 13.70
N SER A 749 18.30 -5.23 13.19
CA SER A 749 19.71 -5.59 13.42
C SER A 749 20.68 -4.57 12.83
N LEU A 750 20.48 -4.16 11.57
CA LEU A 750 21.34 -3.17 10.92
C LEU A 750 21.19 -1.78 11.54
N PHE A 751 19.97 -1.43 11.92
CA PHE A 751 19.68 -0.18 12.61
C PHE A 751 20.44 -0.09 13.93
N LYS A 752 20.56 -1.19 14.69
CA LYS A 752 21.35 -1.21 15.93
C LYS A 752 22.81 -0.78 15.69
N TYR A 753 23.50 -1.42 14.73
CA TYR A 753 24.87 -1.06 14.38
C TYR A 753 24.99 0.39 13.92
N PHE A 754 24.07 0.82 13.05
CA PHE A 754 24.06 2.19 12.53
C PHE A 754 23.77 3.24 13.61
N ASN A 755 22.82 2.98 14.51
CA ASN A 755 22.46 3.87 15.60
C ASN A 755 23.62 4.01 16.60
N GLU A 756 24.27 2.93 16.97
CA GLU A 756 25.47 2.95 17.82
C GLU A 756 26.58 3.81 17.19
N MET A 757 26.87 3.61 15.90
CA MET A 757 27.86 4.42 15.17
C MET A 757 27.53 5.92 15.21
N VAL A 758 26.30 6.29 14.85
CA VAL A 758 25.90 7.69 14.70
C VAL A 758 25.76 8.41 16.05
N THR A 759 25.44 7.69 17.13
CA THR A 759 25.16 8.31 18.43
C THR A 759 26.33 8.31 19.38
N LYS A 760 27.10 7.22 19.37
CA LYS A 760 28.22 7.03 20.30
C LYS A 760 29.56 7.32 19.64
N ASN A 761 29.60 7.50 18.31
CA ASN A 761 30.84 7.53 17.55
C ASN A 761 31.68 6.27 17.82
N GLU A 762 31.01 5.12 17.90
CA GLU A 762 31.61 3.82 18.20
C GLU A 762 31.05 2.70 17.32
N ILE A 763 31.90 1.76 16.95
CA ILE A 763 31.49 0.47 16.39
C ILE A 763 31.56 -0.55 17.52
N GLN A 764 30.44 -1.17 17.85
CA GLN A 764 30.38 -2.30 18.77
C GLN A 764 30.25 -3.61 17.99
N LEU A 765 31.17 -4.55 18.24
CA LEU A 765 31.15 -5.90 17.69
C LEU A 765 31.47 -6.91 18.79
N GLY A 766 30.45 -7.64 19.27
CA GLY A 766 30.60 -8.49 20.44
C GLY A 766 31.18 -7.71 21.62
N ASN A 767 32.35 -8.12 22.12
CA ASN A 767 33.06 -7.47 23.22
C ASN A 767 34.02 -6.35 22.78
N PHE A 768 34.15 -6.09 21.48
CA PHE A 768 35.06 -5.08 20.93
C PHE A 768 34.31 -3.76 20.70
N SER A 769 34.92 -2.66 21.15
CA SER A 769 34.50 -1.29 20.84
C SER A 769 35.61 -0.54 20.11
N PHE A 770 35.24 0.17 19.05
CA PHE A 770 36.13 1.01 18.24
C PHE A 770 35.61 2.44 18.17
N SER A 771 36.33 3.41 18.73
CA SER A 771 35.98 4.83 18.59
C SER A 771 36.30 5.34 17.19
N ILE A 772 35.27 5.90 16.55
CA ILE A 772 35.24 6.40 15.19
C ILE A 772 34.56 7.78 15.18
N PRO A 773 35.28 8.89 15.35
CA PRO A 773 34.65 10.21 15.29
C PRO A 773 34.00 10.37 13.92
N LEU A 774 32.72 10.74 13.90
CA LEU A 774 31.94 10.96 12.67
C LEU A 774 31.66 12.44 12.47
N ALA A 775 31.63 12.86 11.21
CA ALA A 775 31.18 14.17 10.78
C ALA A 775 30.26 14.04 9.56
N THR A 776 29.45 15.07 9.28
CA THR A 776 28.73 15.13 8.00
C THR A 776 29.73 15.31 6.87
N LEU A 777 29.56 14.60 5.75
CA LEU A 777 30.45 14.75 4.59
C LEU A 777 30.57 16.21 4.12
N ASN A 778 29.51 17.02 4.26
CA ASN A 778 29.52 18.45 3.92
C ASN A 778 30.64 19.23 4.64
N SER A 779 31.05 18.80 5.83
CA SER A 779 32.13 19.46 6.59
C SER A 779 33.53 19.17 6.04
N LEU A 780 33.68 18.17 5.17
CA LEU A 780 34.96 17.74 4.59
C LEU A 780 35.09 18.09 3.10
N ILE A 781 34.01 18.60 2.48
CA ILE A 781 33.97 18.94 1.05
C ILE A 781 33.92 20.45 0.87
N ILE A 782 34.58 20.93 -0.17
CA ILE A 782 34.50 22.32 -0.65
C ILE A 782 33.33 22.45 -1.62
N ASP A 783 33.20 21.48 -2.53
CA ASP A 783 32.17 21.48 -3.56
C ASP A 783 31.85 20.02 -3.98
N MET A 784 30.62 19.77 -4.42
CA MET A 784 30.18 18.46 -4.87
C MET A 784 29.23 18.55 -6.07
N GLY A 785 29.82 18.29 -7.23
CA GLY A 785 29.13 17.80 -8.41
C GLY A 785 28.22 18.79 -9.14
N VAL A 786 27.64 18.26 -10.22
CA VAL A 786 26.77 18.95 -11.18
C VAL A 786 25.56 18.07 -11.48
N ASN A 787 24.53 18.59 -12.14
CA ASN A 787 23.36 17.81 -12.51
C ASN A 787 23.72 16.76 -13.57
N ARG A 788 23.70 15.48 -13.17
CA ARG A 788 23.99 14.28 -13.99
C ARG A 788 23.30 14.28 -15.36
N GLY A 789 22.14 14.93 -15.49
CA GLY A 789 21.32 14.89 -16.69
C GLY A 789 21.74 15.83 -17.83
N GLY A 790 22.67 16.76 -17.60
CA GLY A 790 22.93 17.77 -18.64
C GLY A 790 24.19 18.59 -18.46
N ASP A 791 24.68 18.82 -17.24
CA ASP A 791 25.65 19.92 -17.09
C ASP A 791 26.99 19.67 -17.79
N VAL A 792 27.57 18.48 -17.62
CA VAL A 792 28.80 18.07 -18.34
C VAL A 792 28.53 17.86 -19.83
N ILE A 793 27.36 17.32 -20.16
CA ILE A 793 26.97 17.05 -21.55
C ILE A 793 26.87 18.36 -22.33
N GLU A 794 26.21 19.37 -21.77
CA GLU A 794 26.01 20.69 -22.34
C GLU A 794 27.32 21.48 -22.38
N ALA A 795 28.11 21.46 -21.29
CA ALA A 795 29.37 22.20 -21.21
C ALA A 795 30.39 21.80 -22.30
N PHE A 796 30.45 20.51 -22.61
CA PHE A 796 31.40 19.94 -23.57
C PHE A 796 30.74 19.43 -24.86
N ASN A 797 29.45 19.73 -25.06
CA ASN A 797 28.65 19.27 -26.20
C ASN A 797 28.80 17.76 -26.50
N LEU A 798 28.65 16.93 -25.48
CA LEU A 798 28.88 15.49 -25.58
C LEU A 798 27.78 14.80 -26.38
N LYS A 799 28.17 13.90 -27.30
CA LYS A 799 27.21 13.14 -28.10
C LYS A 799 26.52 12.07 -27.25
N VAL A 800 25.19 12.11 -27.26
CA VAL A 800 24.31 11.16 -26.56
C VAL A 800 23.70 10.19 -27.57
N THR A 801 23.84 8.89 -27.32
CA THR A 801 23.20 7.83 -28.11
C THR A 801 22.21 7.11 -27.20
N GLY A 802 20.93 7.14 -27.55
CA GLY A 802 19.85 6.70 -26.66
C GLY A 802 19.77 7.59 -25.41
N ASN A 803 20.04 7.03 -24.22
CA ASN A 803 19.98 7.75 -22.94
C ASN A 803 21.35 7.89 -22.25
N ARG A 804 22.46 7.70 -22.98
CA ARG A 804 23.82 7.70 -22.43
C ARG A 804 24.78 8.42 -23.37
N VAL A 805 25.81 9.04 -22.80
CA VAL A 805 26.95 9.56 -23.58
C VAL A 805 27.65 8.39 -24.28
N ASP A 806 27.95 8.55 -25.57
CA ASP A 806 28.72 7.58 -26.33
C ASP A 806 30.22 7.71 -26.01
N CYS A 807 30.64 7.09 -24.91
CA CYS A 807 32.01 7.15 -24.43
C CYS A 807 33.04 6.61 -25.43
N LYS A 808 32.64 5.82 -26.43
CA LYS A 808 33.57 5.28 -27.44
C LYS A 808 34.20 6.39 -28.29
N LEU A 809 33.47 7.49 -28.51
CA LEU A 809 33.92 8.63 -29.30
C LEU A 809 35.05 9.43 -28.63
N TYR A 810 35.21 9.28 -27.32
CA TYR A 810 36.12 10.08 -26.51
C TYR A 810 37.27 9.25 -25.92
N LYS A 811 37.50 8.02 -26.38
CA LYS A 811 38.55 7.14 -25.83
C LYS A 811 39.97 7.65 -26.10
N GLU A 812 40.20 8.23 -27.28
CA GLU A 812 41.52 8.68 -27.70
C GLU A 812 41.80 10.10 -27.23
N LYS A 813 43.04 10.36 -26.80
CA LYS A 813 43.48 11.72 -26.46
C LYS A 813 43.51 12.57 -27.72
N PRO A 814 42.77 13.69 -27.79
CA PRO A 814 42.78 14.53 -28.97
C PRO A 814 44.12 15.28 -29.07
N ARG A 815 44.49 15.71 -30.28
CA ARG A 815 45.73 16.49 -30.54
C ARG A 815 45.67 17.96 -30.10
N ILE A 816 44.62 18.34 -29.37
CA ILE A 816 44.34 19.68 -28.86
C ILE A 816 44.25 19.65 -27.33
N SER A 817 44.13 20.81 -26.67
CA SER A 817 43.85 20.87 -25.23
C SER A 817 42.63 20.02 -24.90
N TYR A 818 42.71 19.24 -23.82
CA TYR A 818 41.67 18.31 -23.42
C TYR A 818 41.50 18.24 -21.90
N VAL A 819 40.34 17.73 -21.50
CA VAL A 819 39.98 17.46 -20.11
C VAL A 819 39.82 15.95 -19.93
N PRO A 820 40.59 15.31 -19.01
CA PRO A 820 40.39 13.91 -18.66
C PRO A 820 38.99 13.69 -18.07
N MET A 821 38.34 12.59 -18.44
CA MET A 821 36.98 12.27 -18.04
C MET A 821 36.82 10.80 -17.63
N ILE A 822 36.08 10.59 -16.54
CA ILE A 822 35.47 9.30 -16.20
C ILE A 822 34.11 9.24 -16.90
N CYS A 823 34.10 8.59 -18.06
CA CYS A 823 32.92 8.42 -18.89
C CYS A 823 32.17 7.13 -18.57
N GLY A 824 30.88 7.26 -18.27
CA GLY A 824 30.01 6.14 -17.95
C GLY A 824 30.00 5.81 -16.46
N GLY A 825 29.19 4.82 -16.09
CA GLY A 825 29.03 4.39 -14.70
C GLY A 825 28.44 3.00 -14.61
N GLY A 826 28.78 2.13 -15.56
CA GLY A 826 28.48 0.71 -15.46
C GLY A 826 29.45 -0.01 -14.53
N GLU A 827 29.23 -1.32 -14.41
CA GLU A 827 30.03 -2.23 -13.59
C GLU A 827 31.53 -2.15 -13.93
N GLU A 828 31.87 -1.86 -15.19
CA GLU A 828 33.25 -1.71 -15.67
C GLU A 828 34.06 -0.61 -14.96
N ILE A 829 33.40 0.45 -14.48
CA ILE A 829 34.06 1.57 -13.80
C ILE A 829 34.20 1.28 -12.30
N ALA A 830 33.18 0.68 -11.69
CA ALA A 830 33.10 0.49 -10.24
C ALA A 830 33.61 -0.88 -9.77
N LYS A 831 34.54 -1.52 -10.51
CA LYS A 831 35.17 -2.80 -10.14
C LYS A 831 36.20 -2.68 -9.02
N LYS A 832 36.92 -1.56 -8.99
CA LYS A 832 38.09 -1.30 -8.14
C LYS A 832 38.02 0.11 -7.58
N MET A 833 38.63 0.34 -6.42
CA MET A 833 38.63 1.67 -5.80
C MET A 833 39.48 2.67 -6.59
N LEU A 834 40.63 2.25 -7.13
CA LEU A 834 41.50 3.10 -7.95
C LEU A 834 41.20 2.89 -9.43
N ILE A 835 40.78 3.98 -10.08
CA ILE A 835 40.43 4.06 -11.50
C ILE A 835 41.37 5.06 -12.22
N SER A 836 41.29 5.10 -13.54
CA SER A 836 41.96 6.10 -14.38
C SER A 836 40.98 6.68 -15.38
N PRO A 837 41.23 7.90 -15.90
CA PRO A 837 40.42 8.46 -16.98
C PRO A 837 40.35 7.51 -18.18
N ASN A 838 39.12 7.17 -18.56
CA ASN A 838 38.82 6.26 -19.67
C ASN A 838 38.37 7.03 -20.92
N SER A 839 38.27 8.36 -20.84
CA SER A 839 37.91 9.24 -21.94
C SER A 839 38.51 10.63 -21.78
N TYR A 840 38.58 11.38 -22.88
CA TYR A 840 39.19 12.69 -22.98
C TYR A 840 38.34 13.58 -23.87
N VAL A 841 37.85 14.69 -23.32
CA VAL A 841 36.97 15.62 -24.06
C VAL A 841 37.77 16.86 -24.46
N PRO A 842 37.58 17.39 -25.68
CA PRO A 842 38.16 18.67 -26.08
C PRO A 842 37.86 19.78 -25.07
N ASP A 843 38.86 20.61 -24.80
CA ASP A 843 38.71 21.73 -23.89
C ASP A 843 37.73 22.78 -24.46
N SER A 844 36.97 23.43 -23.57
CA SER A 844 35.94 24.43 -23.89
C SER A 844 36.03 25.59 -22.90
N ASN A 845 35.79 26.80 -23.42
CA ASN A 845 35.82 28.05 -22.64
C ASN A 845 34.42 28.64 -22.41
N SER A 846 33.36 27.84 -22.58
CA SER A 846 32.03 28.27 -22.16
C SER A 846 32.01 28.49 -20.64
N PRO A 847 31.20 29.42 -20.10
CA PRO A 847 31.10 29.64 -18.66
C PRO A 847 30.82 28.34 -17.88
N LYS A 848 29.96 27.47 -18.44
CA LYS A 848 29.63 26.17 -17.88
C LYS A 848 30.82 25.20 -17.88
N ALA A 849 31.62 25.18 -18.96
CA ALA A 849 32.83 24.36 -19.02
C ALA A 849 33.92 24.86 -18.06
N ILE A 850 34.09 26.18 -17.91
CA ILE A 850 35.02 26.76 -16.92
C ILE A 850 34.64 26.32 -15.51
N TRP A 851 33.36 26.43 -15.14
CA TRP A 851 32.86 25.96 -13.86
C TRP A 851 33.11 24.46 -13.64
N ILE A 852 32.80 23.60 -14.62
CA ILE A 852 33.03 22.16 -14.51
C ILE A 852 34.52 21.82 -14.43
N LYS A 853 35.38 22.54 -15.14
CA LYS A 853 36.85 22.38 -15.04
C LYS A 853 37.36 22.72 -13.63
N ASN A 854 36.73 23.66 -12.93
CA ASN A 854 37.07 24.00 -11.55
C ASN A 854 36.64 22.92 -10.53
N LEU A 855 35.75 22.00 -10.94
CA LEU A 855 35.31 20.85 -10.15
C LEU A 855 36.15 19.59 -10.36
N LYS A 856 37.14 19.61 -11.27
CA LYS A 856 38.04 18.47 -11.48
C LYS A 856 38.63 17.99 -10.16
N THR A 857 38.65 16.67 -9.97
CA THR A 857 39.06 16.02 -8.74
C THR A 857 39.54 14.60 -9.02
N LYS A 858 40.15 13.97 -8.00
CA LYS A 858 40.42 12.53 -7.98
C LYS A 858 39.33 11.75 -7.27
N PHE A 859 38.44 12.37 -6.50
CA PHE A 859 37.45 11.65 -5.68
C PHE A 859 36.04 11.71 -6.29
N PHE A 860 35.45 10.54 -6.56
CA PHE A 860 34.16 10.40 -7.21
C PHE A 860 33.17 9.57 -6.38
N LEU A 861 31.91 10.03 -6.32
CA LEU A 861 30.80 9.35 -5.66
C LEU A 861 29.59 9.16 -6.59
N PRO A 862 28.86 8.05 -6.48
CA PRO A 862 27.75 7.75 -7.38
C PRO A 862 26.48 8.53 -7.01
N ASN A 863 25.75 9.02 -8.01
CA ASN A 863 24.37 9.48 -7.84
C ASN A 863 23.39 8.30 -7.73
N ARG A 864 23.68 7.18 -8.41
CA ARG A 864 22.83 5.99 -8.39
C ARG A 864 23.66 4.75 -8.19
N ILE A 865 23.19 3.87 -7.31
CA ILE A 865 23.85 2.64 -6.92
C ILE A 865 22.94 1.49 -7.32
N ARG A 866 23.45 0.60 -8.16
CA ARG A 866 22.81 -0.69 -8.44
C ARG A 866 23.51 -1.74 -7.59
N TRP A 867 22.91 -2.09 -6.46
CA TRP A 867 23.53 -2.97 -5.48
C TRP A 867 23.97 -4.31 -6.09
N THR A 868 23.23 -4.83 -7.07
CA THR A 868 23.56 -6.10 -7.73
C THR A 868 24.75 -6.06 -8.69
N THR A 869 25.23 -4.89 -9.11
CA THR A 869 26.33 -4.77 -10.10
C THR A 869 27.50 -3.91 -9.65
N PHE A 870 27.37 -3.17 -8.54
CA PHE A 870 28.48 -2.39 -7.98
C PHE A 870 29.42 -3.31 -7.20
N HIS A 871 30.73 -3.08 -7.29
CA HIS A 871 31.73 -3.77 -6.47
C HIS A 871 32.26 -2.83 -5.39
N VAL A 872 32.44 -1.54 -5.69
CA VAL A 872 32.83 -0.51 -4.73
C VAL A 872 31.93 0.72 -4.89
N ILE A 873 31.82 1.54 -3.85
CA ILE A 873 30.98 2.75 -3.82
C ILE A 873 31.82 4.00 -4.14
N ALA A 874 32.91 4.22 -3.41
CA ALA A 874 33.76 5.41 -3.55
C ALA A 874 34.95 5.13 -4.44
N LEU A 875 35.21 6.03 -5.40
CA LEU A 875 36.26 5.85 -6.40
C LEU A 875 37.31 6.94 -6.30
N ARG A 876 38.57 6.57 -6.51
CA ARG A 876 39.69 7.50 -6.69
C ARG A 876 40.29 7.37 -8.08
N SER A 877 40.51 8.48 -8.78
CA SER A 877 41.23 8.52 -10.05
C SER A 877 42.74 8.70 -9.85
N THR A 878 43.54 8.21 -10.79
CA THR A 878 44.99 8.43 -10.84
C THR A 878 45.37 9.89 -11.09
N GLU A 879 44.52 10.64 -11.81
CA GLU A 879 44.69 12.06 -12.13
C GLU A 879 43.35 12.81 -12.02
N ASP A 880 43.41 14.15 -11.95
CA ASP A 880 42.22 14.99 -11.84
C ASP A 880 41.36 14.87 -13.10
N ALA A 881 40.08 14.54 -12.92
CA ALA A 881 39.16 14.31 -14.03
C ALA A 881 37.77 14.89 -13.75
N VAL A 882 36.99 15.05 -14.82
CA VAL A 882 35.54 15.30 -14.73
C VAL A 882 34.77 13.99 -14.88
N SER A 883 33.49 13.95 -14.53
CA SER A 883 32.64 12.79 -14.84
C SER A 883 31.26 13.20 -15.31
N ASN A 884 30.75 12.51 -16.34
CA ASN A 884 29.39 12.70 -16.83
C ASN A 884 28.32 11.96 -15.99
N VAL A 885 28.73 11.06 -15.08
CA VAL A 885 27.81 10.23 -14.30
C VAL A 885 28.01 10.36 -12.79
N TYR A 886 29.27 10.40 -12.34
CA TYR A 886 29.62 10.49 -10.92
C TYR A 886 29.66 11.95 -10.45
N PHE A 887 29.36 12.17 -9.19
CA PHE A 887 29.63 13.45 -8.53
C PHE A 887 31.14 13.61 -8.33
N MET A 888 31.64 14.77 -8.72
CA MET A 888 33.01 15.20 -8.50
C MET A 888 33.09 15.80 -7.10
N VAL A 889 33.74 15.11 -6.16
CA VAL A 889 33.90 15.55 -4.77
C VAL A 889 35.20 16.30 -4.64
N LYS A 890 35.11 17.61 -4.41
CA LYS A 890 36.29 18.45 -4.16
C LYS A 890 36.45 18.63 -2.66
N THR A 891 37.64 18.36 -2.14
CA THR A 891 37.95 18.44 -0.71
C THR A 891 39.16 19.35 -0.47
N SER A 892 39.31 19.83 0.76
CA SER A 892 40.55 20.47 1.24
C SER A 892 41.50 19.46 1.88
N LEU A 893 41.17 18.17 1.84
CA LEU A 893 41.93 17.11 2.49
C LEU A 893 43.25 16.88 1.77
N HIS A 894 44.29 16.58 2.54
CA HIS A 894 45.53 16.07 1.98
C HIS A 894 45.34 14.61 1.49
N GLU A 895 46.25 14.13 0.63
CA GLU A 895 46.06 12.87 -0.09
C GLU A 895 45.82 11.65 0.83
N LYS A 896 46.52 11.57 1.97
CA LYS A 896 46.36 10.44 2.90
C LYS A 896 44.98 10.41 3.55
N ALA A 897 44.48 11.56 4.01
CA ALA A 897 43.12 11.69 4.53
C ALA A 897 42.04 11.39 3.47
N GLU A 898 42.24 11.82 2.22
CA GLU A 898 41.33 11.47 1.12
C GLU A 898 41.30 9.95 0.89
N LYS A 899 42.46 9.30 0.81
CA LYS A 899 42.55 7.83 0.71
C LYS A 899 41.88 7.12 1.89
N ALA A 900 42.11 7.61 3.11
CA ALA A 900 41.50 7.06 4.32
C ALA A 900 39.96 7.15 4.29
N LEU A 901 39.42 8.29 3.86
CA LEU A 901 37.97 8.48 3.70
C LEU A 901 37.39 7.55 2.62
N ILE A 902 38.10 7.35 1.50
CA ILE A 902 37.67 6.44 0.43
C ILE A 902 37.71 4.97 0.90
N ALA A 903 38.72 4.57 1.68
CA ALA A 903 38.73 3.25 2.32
C ALA A 903 37.53 3.09 3.27
N TRP A 904 37.26 4.09 4.12
CA TRP A 904 36.10 4.06 5.01
C TRP A 904 34.78 3.88 4.25
N LEU A 905 34.54 4.68 3.19
CA LEU A 905 33.31 4.63 2.40
C LEU A 905 33.10 3.31 1.66
N ASN A 906 34.16 2.55 1.41
CA ASN A 906 34.08 1.21 0.83
C ASN A 906 34.07 0.08 1.87
N SER A 907 34.32 0.38 3.15
CA SER A 907 34.18 -0.57 4.27
C SER A 907 32.72 -0.85 4.58
N ILE A 908 32.43 -1.88 5.39
CA ILE A 908 31.05 -2.27 5.75
C ILE A 908 30.33 -1.09 6.41
N TRP A 909 31.06 -0.31 7.20
CA TRP A 909 30.54 0.82 7.96
C TRP A 909 30.16 1.99 7.05
N GLY A 910 31.01 2.31 6.07
CA GLY A 910 30.67 3.30 5.04
C GLY A 910 29.54 2.84 4.12
N ILE A 911 29.52 1.56 3.76
CA ILE A 911 28.42 0.96 2.99
C ILE A 911 27.11 1.02 3.78
N LEU A 912 27.15 0.74 5.09
CA LEU A 912 25.99 0.80 5.98
C LEU A 912 25.44 2.22 6.08
N THR A 913 26.29 3.26 6.19
CA THR A 913 25.79 4.64 6.19
C THR A 913 25.17 5.00 4.85
N VAL A 914 25.77 4.61 3.72
CA VAL A 914 25.18 4.82 2.38
C VAL A 914 23.83 4.11 2.24
N PHE A 915 23.74 2.86 2.71
CA PHE A 915 22.51 2.07 2.72
C PHE A 915 21.41 2.71 3.59
N ALA A 916 21.78 3.29 4.73
CA ALA A 916 20.83 3.95 5.63
C ALA A 916 20.25 5.26 5.05
N PHE A 917 20.96 5.93 4.14
CA PHE A 917 20.54 7.21 3.56
C PHE A 917 20.02 7.11 2.11
N MET A 918 20.02 5.93 1.50
CA MET A 918 19.60 5.75 0.11
C MET A 918 18.10 5.98 -0.11
N GLU A 919 17.77 6.43 -1.32
CA GLU A 919 16.39 6.46 -1.84
C GLU A 919 16.20 5.31 -2.84
N ILE A 920 15.29 4.39 -2.56
CA ILE A 920 14.88 3.31 -3.47
C ILE A 920 14.11 3.95 -4.62
N THR A 921 14.57 3.72 -5.85
CA THR A 921 13.89 4.23 -7.05
C THR A 921 13.16 3.14 -7.81
N GLU A 922 13.74 1.93 -7.87
CA GLU A 922 13.17 0.73 -8.47
C GLU A 922 13.98 -0.48 -7.96
N GLU A 923 13.42 -1.35 -7.11
CA GLU A 923 14.12 -2.55 -6.61
C GLU A 923 15.53 -2.23 -6.02
N ALA A 924 16.56 -3.00 -6.40
CA ALA A 924 17.98 -2.78 -6.07
C ALA A 924 18.60 -1.51 -6.66
N TYR A 925 17.82 -0.71 -7.40
CA TYR A 925 18.28 0.52 -8.00
C TYR A 925 17.94 1.71 -7.09
N THR A 926 18.99 2.24 -6.48
CA THR A 926 18.88 3.28 -5.46
C THR A 926 19.61 4.54 -5.89
N ARG A 927 19.25 5.64 -5.24
CA ARG A 927 19.76 6.98 -5.51
C ARG A 927 20.22 7.65 -4.23
N LEU A 928 21.35 8.35 -4.30
CA LEU A 928 21.76 9.32 -3.30
C LEU A 928 22.02 10.64 -4.02
N ASN A 929 21.21 11.66 -3.70
CA ASN A 929 21.35 13.01 -4.22
C ASN A 929 22.50 13.74 -3.52
N ILE A 930 22.95 14.88 -4.07
CA ILE A 930 23.97 15.73 -3.44
C ILE A 930 23.58 16.09 -2.00
N ALA A 931 22.32 16.46 -1.76
CA ALA A 931 21.84 16.79 -0.42
C ALA A 931 21.90 15.61 0.57
N GLN A 932 21.70 14.37 0.10
CA GLN A 932 21.85 13.17 0.93
C GLN A 932 23.32 12.88 1.21
N TRP A 933 24.18 12.97 0.20
CA TRP A 933 25.63 12.84 0.39
C TRP A 933 26.17 13.86 1.38
N LYS A 934 25.76 15.13 1.27
CA LYS A 934 26.20 16.22 2.16
C LYS A 934 25.91 15.93 3.64
N ILE A 935 24.74 15.38 3.98
CA ILE A 935 24.39 15.07 5.37
C ILE A 935 24.84 13.69 5.84
N LEU A 936 25.45 12.87 4.96
CA LEU A 936 25.87 11.52 5.27
C LEU A 936 26.93 11.53 6.40
N PRO A 937 26.77 10.74 7.46
CA PRO A 937 27.80 10.56 8.47
C PRO A 937 28.96 9.75 7.89
N VAL A 938 30.16 10.29 7.98
CA VAL A 938 31.41 9.68 7.51
C VAL A 938 32.51 9.84 8.56
N LEU A 939 33.57 9.05 8.46
CA LEU A 939 34.72 9.16 9.33
C LEU A 939 35.29 10.59 9.29
N ASN A 940 35.41 11.23 10.45
CA ASN A 940 36.01 12.55 10.59
C ASN A 940 37.54 12.42 10.52
N VAL A 941 38.06 12.39 9.29
CA VAL A 941 39.49 12.33 9.03
C VAL A 941 40.25 13.58 9.46
N SER A 942 39.57 14.67 9.82
CA SER A 942 40.19 15.88 10.37
C SER A 942 40.44 15.81 11.88
N GLU A 943 39.76 14.91 12.60
CA GLU A 943 39.88 14.75 14.07
C GLU A 943 40.57 13.45 14.48
N ILE A 944 40.78 12.53 13.53
CA ILE A 944 41.53 11.30 13.79
C ILE A 944 43.05 11.57 13.86
N LYS A 945 43.74 10.82 14.73
CA LYS A 945 45.21 10.87 14.84
C LYS A 945 45.89 10.48 13.52
N GLU A 946 46.95 11.20 13.15
CA GLU A 946 47.72 11.00 11.92
C GLU A 946 48.18 9.54 11.71
N GLU A 947 48.56 8.83 12.78
CA GLU A 947 48.94 7.40 12.71
C GLU A 947 47.84 6.50 12.15
N LYS A 948 46.58 6.78 12.52
CA LYS A 948 45.42 6.05 12.00
C LYS A 948 45.09 6.46 10.57
N ILE A 949 45.29 7.73 10.19
CA ILE A 949 45.18 8.20 8.81
C ILE A 949 46.19 7.47 7.92
N GLU A 950 47.45 7.40 8.36
CA GLU A 950 48.51 6.67 7.68
C GLU A 950 48.16 5.18 7.52
N CYS A 951 47.65 4.55 8.58
CA CYS A 951 47.19 3.16 8.53
C CYS A 951 46.06 2.95 7.51
N LEU A 952 45.01 3.78 7.55
CA LEU A 952 43.88 3.69 6.63
C LEU A 952 44.29 4.02 5.18
N SER A 953 45.23 4.95 4.98
CA SER A 953 45.81 5.26 3.68
C SER A 953 46.58 4.07 3.09
N LYS A 954 47.38 3.38 3.91
CA LYS A 954 48.03 2.11 3.51
C LYS A 954 47.02 1.00 3.25
N CYS A 955 45.94 0.95 4.03
CA CYS A 955 44.83 0.02 3.79
C CYS A 955 44.19 0.29 2.42
N PHE A 956 43.92 1.55 2.07
CA PHE A 956 43.48 1.92 0.74
C PHE A 956 44.46 1.41 -0.32
N ASP A 957 45.76 1.72 -0.21
CA ASP A 957 46.75 1.34 -1.22
C ASP A 957 46.86 -0.18 -1.40
N LYS A 958 46.73 -0.95 -0.31
CA LYS A 958 46.72 -2.42 -0.33
C LYS A 958 45.55 -2.98 -1.16
N TYR A 959 44.36 -2.41 -1.00
CA TYR A 959 43.13 -2.94 -1.63
C TYR A 959 42.65 -2.13 -2.85
N ALA A 960 43.34 -1.06 -3.22
CA ALA A 960 42.95 -0.13 -4.27
C ALA A 960 42.66 -0.82 -5.63
N GLN A 961 43.42 -1.87 -5.92
CA GLN A 961 43.34 -2.65 -7.17
C GLN A 961 42.55 -3.97 -7.04
N PHE A 962 42.03 -4.29 -5.85
CA PHE A 962 41.28 -5.52 -5.62
C PHE A 962 39.89 -5.43 -6.25
N ASP A 963 39.49 -6.51 -6.91
CA ASP A 963 38.12 -6.74 -7.33
C ASP A 963 37.47 -7.67 -6.29
N PHE A 964 36.65 -7.12 -5.41
CA PHE A 964 35.96 -7.88 -4.37
C PHE A 964 34.82 -8.75 -4.93
N GLY A 965 34.41 -8.55 -6.19
CA GLY A 965 33.16 -9.04 -6.76
C GLY A 965 31.98 -8.11 -6.48
N ARG A 966 30.79 -8.47 -6.94
CA ARG A 966 29.57 -7.65 -6.74
C ARG A 966 29.16 -7.62 -5.27
N LEU A 967 28.69 -6.48 -4.77
CA LEU A 967 28.37 -6.25 -3.35
C LEU A 967 27.60 -7.41 -2.67
N PRO A 968 26.48 -7.93 -3.19
CA PRO A 968 25.80 -9.10 -2.61
C PRO A 968 26.71 -10.31 -2.38
N GLN A 969 27.57 -10.62 -3.36
CA GLN A 969 28.47 -11.77 -3.29
C GLN A 969 29.58 -11.54 -2.27
N GLN A 970 29.97 -10.28 -2.04
CA GLN A 970 31.01 -9.98 -1.06
C GLN A 970 30.59 -10.31 0.36
N PHE A 971 29.31 -10.08 0.70
CA PHE A 971 28.76 -10.39 2.01
C PHE A 971 28.51 -11.89 2.19
N VAL A 972 27.96 -12.56 1.17
CA VAL A 972 27.70 -14.01 1.22
C VAL A 972 28.98 -14.83 1.24
N LYS A 973 29.97 -14.48 0.41
CA LYS A 973 31.25 -15.21 0.32
C LYS A 973 32.31 -14.71 1.30
N GLY A 974 32.09 -13.56 1.93
CA GLY A 974 33.07 -12.92 2.80
C GLY A 974 34.34 -12.43 2.09
N SER A 975 34.30 -12.15 0.78
CA SER A 975 35.50 -11.76 -0.01
C SER A 975 36.14 -10.45 0.45
N ARG A 976 35.39 -9.61 1.18
CA ARG A 976 35.82 -8.33 1.75
C ARG A 976 36.31 -8.40 3.20
N ILE A 977 36.26 -9.58 3.85
CA ILE A 977 36.52 -9.70 5.30
C ILE A 977 37.90 -9.18 5.73
N GLU A 978 38.96 -9.48 4.98
CA GLU A 978 40.31 -9.01 5.31
C GLU A 978 40.45 -7.49 5.18
N PHE A 979 39.71 -6.88 4.24
CA PHE A 979 39.68 -5.43 4.08
C PHE A 979 38.99 -4.75 5.28
N ASP A 980 37.82 -5.23 5.67
CA ASP A 980 37.10 -4.65 6.81
C ASP A 980 37.83 -4.86 8.15
N LEU A 981 38.51 -6.00 8.32
CA LEU A 981 39.38 -6.23 9.48
C LEU A 981 40.57 -5.27 9.51
N ASP A 982 41.20 -5.02 8.36
CA ASP A 982 42.32 -4.07 8.30
C ASP A 982 41.85 -2.64 8.61
N VAL A 983 40.64 -2.26 8.18
CA VAL A 983 39.99 -1.01 8.60
C VAL A 983 39.80 -0.97 10.12
N LEU A 984 39.25 -2.04 10.72
CA LEU A 984 39.06 -2.13 12.17
C LEU A 984 40.38 -2.07 12.95
N LYS A 985 41.43 -2.75 12.47
CA LYS A 985 42.79 -2.66 13.06
C LYS A 985 43.29 -1.23 13.07
N CYS A 986 43.09 -0.48 11.98
CA CYS A 986 43.54 0.91 11.90
C CYS A 986 42.77 1.85 12.84
N VAL A 987 41.48 1.59 13.09
CA VAL A 987 40.68 2.43 14.01
C VAL A 987 40.75 1.96 15.46
N SER A 988 41.34 0.79 15.74
CA SER A 988 41.50 0.25 17.09
C SER A 988 42.26 1.21 18.02
N GLN A 989 41.89 1.18 19.30
CA GLN A 989 42.60 1.90 20.37
C GLN A 989 43.70 1.05 21.01
N TYR A 990 43.64 -0.27 20.82
CA TYR A 990 44.55 -1.26 21.41
C TYR A 990 45.05 -2.23 20.34
N PRO A 991 46.25 -2.81 20.50
CA PRO A 991 46.73 -3.87 19.61
C PRO A 991 45.78 -5.07 19.65
N LEU A 992 45.35 -5.56 18.48
CA LEU A 992 44.51 -6.75 18.37
C LEU A 992 45.40 -7.99 18.25
N THR A 993 45.19 -8.98 19.12
CA THR A 993 45.88 -10.27 19.06
C THR A 993 45.33 -11.13 17.93
N SER A 994 46.03 -12.22 17.56
CA SER A 994 45.53 -13.18 16.58
C SER A 994 44.16 -13.77 16.96
N ARG A 995 43.93 -13.98 18.26
CA ARG A 995 42.64 -14.47 18.78
C ARG A 995 41.54 -13.41 18.63
N ASP A 996 41.83 -12.15 18.93
CA ASP A 996 40.87 -11.06 18.75
C ASP A 996 40.42 -10.94 17.28
N LEU A 997 41.36 -11.12 16.35
CA LEU A 997 41.06 -11.09 14.92
C LEU A 997 40.18 -12.27 14.48
N GLU A 998 40.35 -13.46 15.06
CA GLU A 998 39.46 -14.60 14.79
C GLU A 998 38.04 -14.38 15.32
N ASP A 999 37.91 -13.76 16.48
CA ASP A 999 36.60 -13.46 17.07
C ASP A 999 35.90 -12.31 16.32
N LEU A 1000 36.64 -11.26 15.94
CA LEU A 1000 36.12 -10.19 15.07
C LEU A 1000 35.66 -10.70 13.70
N LYS A 1001 36.36 -11.70 13.12
CA LYS A 1001 35.91 -12.36 11.88
C LYS A 1001 34.51 -12.95 12.03
N LYS A 1002 34.23 -13.62 13.15
CA LYS A 1002 32.92 -14.23 13.41
C LYS A 1002 31.84 -13.15 13.54
N GLU A 1003 32.13 -12.07 14.25
CA GLU A 1003 31.19 -10.96 14.41
C GLU A 1003 30.90 -10.25 13.09
N LEU A 1004 31.92 -10.02 12.25
CA LEU A 1004 31.73 -9.45 10.90
C LEU A 1004 30.86 -10.34 10.01
N ILE A 1005 30.98 -11.67 10.11
CA ILE A 1005 30.12 -12.60 9.36
C ILE A 1005 28.65 -12.43 9.76
N ASN A 1006 28.35 -12.13 11.03
CA ASN A 1006 26.99 -11.84 11.47
C ASN A 1006 26.47 -10.54 10.84
N VAL A 1007 27.28 -9.47 10.84
CA VAL A 1007 26.93 -8.20 10.16
C VAL A 1007 26.68 -8.44 8.67
N TYR A 1008 27.50 -9.25 8.00
CA TYR A 1008 27.34 -9.58 6.59
C TYR A 1008 26.07 -10.37 6.31
N ARG A 1009 25.69 -11.30 7.20
CA ARG A 1009 24.43 -12.03 7.10
C ARG A 1009 23.24 -11.09 7.19
N ASP A 1010 23.23 -10.20 8.18
CA ASP A 1010 22.15 -9.21 8.35
C ASP A 1010 22.05 -8.28 7.14
N PHE A 1011 23.19 -7.83 6.62
CA PHE A 1011 23.24 -6.99 5.42
C PHE A 1011 22.80 -7.73 4.15
N ALA A 1012 23.17 -9.00 4.00
CA ALA A 1012 22.74 -9.82 2.87
C ALA A 1012 21.22 -10.05 2.87
N VAL A 1013 20.62 -10.28 4.04
CA VAL A 1013 19.16 -10.40 4.20
C VAL A 1013 18.48 -9.09 3.80
N ALA A 1014 18.95 -7.95 4.32
CA ALA A 1014 18.39 -6.63 3.98
C ALA A 1014 18.53 -6.31 2.48
N LEU A 1015 19.65 -6.69 1.85
CA LEU A 1015 19.83 -6.56 0.40
C LEU A 1015 18.89 -7.47 -0.40
N SER A 1016 18.69 -8.72 0.02
CA SER A 1016 17.80 -9.65 -0.69
C SER A 1016 16.36 -9.15 -0.71
N GLN A 1017 15.91 -8.50 0.37
CA GLN A 1017 14.59 -7.90 0.48
C GLN A 1017 14.37 -6.76 -0.52
N ILE A 1018 15.45 -6.16 -1.04
CA ILE A 1018 15.37 -5.05 -2.01
C ILE A 1018 15.65 -5.52 -3.45
N ALA A 1019 16.30 -6.68 -3.66
CA ALA A 1019 16.94 -7.03 -4.93
C ALA A 1019 16.21 -8.02 -5.87
N ARG A 1020 14.95 -8.42 -5.63
CA ARG A 1020 14.18 -9.41 -6.43
C ARG A 1020 14.88 -10.77 -6.66
N GLN A 1021 15.93 -11.09 -5.91
CA GLN A 1021 16.67 -12.34 -6.02
C GLN A 1021 16.71 -13.04 -4.67
N LYS A 1022 16.45 -14.35 -4.66
CA LYS A 1022 16.94 -15.22 -3.58
C LYS A 1022 18.47 -15.19 -3.69
N ILE A 1023 19.11 -14.40 -2.84
CA ILE A 1023 20.57 -14.28 -2.74
C ILE A 1023 21.13 -15.50 -2.01
#